data_AF-A0A2W4LKV7-F1
#
_entry.id   AF-A0A2W4LKV7-F1
#
_cell.length_a   1.000
_cell.length_b   1.000
_cell.length_c   1.000
_cell.angle_alpha   90.00
_cell.angle_beta   90.00
_cell.angle_gamma   90.00
#
_symmetry.space_group_name_H-M   'P 1'
#
loop_
_entity.id
_entity.type
_entity.pdbx_description
1 polymer ?
#
loop_
_entity_poly.entity_id
_entity_poly.type
_entity_poly.pdbx_seq_one_letter_code
_entity_poly.pdbx_strand_id
1 'polypeptide(L)'
;MAGLLAPLVTRWLGRWVFLPLAAIPAAAGVWVALQAPVVLAGEPVVERLEWIPELGIALSFRLDGLAWVMAMLVTVVGALVLTYCTWYFSDDEKGLGRFAALLLSFAGVMFGLVTSDDIVMMFIFWEATSVLSYLLIGHYTGRRESRGAALQALLVTTFGGLAMFVGIVILIAQAGTTSIAGILAAGLTLTDPLIVSAVILVLVGAVSKSALVPFHFWLPSAMAAPTPVSAYLHAAAMVKAGVYIVARFAPGFAETPGWTATLICLGAVTMVVSGWRSLRQYDLKLLLAYGTVSQLGFLTLVLAMGDPDVALAGLALLVGHAAFKATLFLVVGIIDHDTGTRDVRELSGVGRQRPVLAGVAIVAAASMAGLPPMLGFVAKEAVLSTMLDAADAAGGWAWVALAGAVVGSILTVAYSARFVWGAFATKPEAGATRVHRSSPAILVAPALLAVFGLVTGVAPALLERYLTPYADTLGAHPRYHLALWHGVEPALGITVLVVTAGLVMFWLRAPILRFQARAPRLPDASRGYWGVIRSVDLAGLFTTRVLQRRGLPGYLAMILVVFVGATGVTVLARLGALPGSVVAWDYPLQAVIGALMCAAAVLAAVVGQRFTAVLLAGMTGYGMVALFGFHGAPDLALTQALVETVTLVVFVLVLRRLPVKIAQRNKPTHRGLRALAGISVGVMMAVVAVIAMGSRTEPSIAEQWPEMALEGGHGQNVVNVVLVDIRAWDTLGEISLLVAVATGVASLLFVTGREGALPRLQRRGRRSAQRARAARSVQEPVAAQAVTEIGESSFDLFGDEPPVSLSDADAAPTRRSYLLAGRTLTPENRSILLEVLVRALFHPAMVVSVYLLFVGHNAPGGGFAGGLLAGLALVARYL
;
A
#
# COMPACT_ATOMS: atom_id res chain seq x y z
N MET A 1 14.56 24.17 -2.16
CA MET A 1 15.58 24.51 -3.19
C MET A 1 16.99 24.08 -2.80
N ALA A 2 17.54 24.50 -1.65
CA ALA A 2 18.91 24.13 -1.25
C ALA A 2 19.19 22.61 -1.22
N GLY A 3 18.23 21.79 -0.76
CA GLY A 3 18.35 20.33 -0.83
C GLY A 3 18.50 19.78 -2.25
N LEU A 4 17.90 20.41 -3.27
CA LEU A 4 18.05 20.00 -4.67
C LEU A 4 19.43 20.33 -5.23
N LEU A 5 20.01 21.46 -4.78
CA LEU A 5 21.33 21.91 -5.21
C LEU A 5 22.47 21.22 -4.44
N ALA A 6 22.20 20.71 -3.23
CA ALA A 6 23.21 20.10 -2.37
C ALA A 6 24.06 19.04 -3.09
N PRO A 7 23.52 18.05 -3.84
CA PRO A 7 24.34 17.04 -4.51
C PRO A 7 25.31 17.60 -5.56
N LEU A 8 24.93 18.70 -6.21
CA LEU A 8 25.78 19.38 -7.20
C LEU A 8 26.92 20.11 -6.50
N VAL A 9 26.63 20.84 -5.42
CA VAL A 9 27.63 21.57 -4.62
C VAL A 9 28.58 20.61 -3.89
N THR A 10 28.09 19.44 -3.45
CA THR A 10 28.95 18.40 -2.82
C THR A 10 30.05 17.91 -3.76
N ARG A 11 29.87 17.95 -5.07
CA ARG A 11 30.93 17.57 -6.03
C ARG A 11 32.15 18.48 -5.94
N TRP A 12 31.97 19.73 -5.51
CA TRP A 12 33.04 20.73 -5.43
C TRP A 12 33.60 20.86 -4.01
N LEU A 13 32.72 20.84 -3.00
CA LEU A 13 33.11 21.06 -1.61
C LEU A 13 33.38 19.77 -0.82
N GLY A 14 33.07 18.59 -1.36
CA GLY A 14 33.17 17.32 -0.62
C GLY A 14 32.38 17.39 0.70
N ARG A 15 32.99 16.94 1.80
CA ARG A 15 32.44 17.02 3.17
C ARG A 15 32.28 18.45 3.70
N TRP A 16 32.98 19.43 3.15
CA TRP A 16 32.82 20.82 3.58
C TRP A 16 31.48 21.43 3.16
N VAL A 17 30.73 20.76 2.29
CA VAL A 17 29.36 21.15 1.90
C VAL A 17 28.42 21.29 3.10
N PHE A 18 28.65 20.56 4.19
CA PHE A 18 27.73 20.60 5.32
C PHE A 18 27.74 21.94 6.07
N LEU A 19 28.84 22.72 6.04
CA LEU A 19 28.89 24.04 6.69
C LEU A 19 27.94 25.06 6.03
N PRO A 20 27.99 25.31 4.71
CA PRO A 20 27.02 26.21 4.07
C PRO A 20 25.59 25.65 4.15
N LEU A 21 25.39 24.33 4.15
CA LEU A 21 24.06 23.76 4.37
C LEU A 21 23.57 23.94 5.81
N ALA A 22 24.46 23.92 6.82
CA ALA A 22 24.12 24.18 8.23
C ALA A 22 23.74 25.65 8.46
N ALA A 23 24.27 26.58 7.67
CA ALA A 23 23.92 28.00 7.75
C ALA A 23 22.43 28.25 7.47
N ILE A 24 21.77 27.39 6.69
CA ILE A 24 20.34 27.53 6.35
C ILE A 24 19.43 27.33 7.57
N PRO A 25 19.44 26.17 8.26
CA PRO A 25 18.67 26.02 9.49
C PRO A 25 19.19 26.94 10.61
N ALA A 26 20.47 27.33 10.63
CA ALA A 26 20.95 28.33 11.58
C ALA A 26 20.29 29.70 11.35
N ALA A 27 20.22 30.17 10.11
CA ALA A 27 19.55 31.42 9.74
C ALA A 27 18.05 31.36 10.04
N ALA A 28 17.39 30.21 9.76
CA ALA A 28 16.00 29.99 10.15
C ALA A 28 15.82 30.04 11.68
N GLY A 29 16.73 29.44 12.45
CA GLY A 29 16.70 29.50 13.91
C GLY A 29 16.91 30.92 14.45
N VAL A 30 17.78 31.72 13.84
CA VAL A 30 17.93 33.14 14.17
C VAL A 30 16.63 33.90 13.87
N TRP A 31 16.02 33.67 12.72
CA TRP A 31 14.74 34.31 12.39
C TRP A 31 13.63 33.93 13.37
N VAL A 32 13.50 32.65 13.74
CA VAL A 32 12.54 32.18 14.76
C VAL A 32 12.83 32.86 16.10
N ALA A 33 14.10 32.94 16.51
CA ALA A 33 14.48 33.59 17.76
C ALA A 33 14.10 35.09 17.78
N LEU A 34 14.20 35.78 16.64
CA LEU A 34 13.77 37.18 16.50
C LEU A 34 12.26 37.37 16.62
N GLN A 35 11.45 36.32 16.37
CA GLN A 35 9.99 36.38 16.58
C GLN A 35 9.58 36.21 18.05
N ALA A 36 10.53 35.92 18.96
CA ALA A 36 10.21 35.69 20.37
C ALA A 36 9.38 36.82 21.02
N PRO A 37 9.67 38.13 20.83
CA PRO A 37 8.87 39.18 21.48
C PRO A 37 7.38 39.14 21.13
N VAL A 38 7.05 38.80 19.88
CA VAL A 38 5.65 38.70 19.39
C VAL A 38 4.98 37.46 19.99
N VAL A 39 5.65 36.30 19.90
CA VAL A 39 5.12 35.03 20.42
C VAL A 39 4.96 35.06 21.95
N LEU A 40 5.90 35.69 22.66
CA LEU A 40 5.86 35.85 24.12
C LEU A 40 4.75 36.81 24.57
N ALA A 41 4.30 37.73 23.70
CA ALA A 41 3.15 38.59 23.98
C ALA A 41 1.81 37.86 23.80
N GLY A 42 1.82 36.57 23.44
CA GLY A 42 0.63 35.77 23.17
C GLY A 42 0.10 35.93 21.74
N GLU A 43 0.77 36.71 20.90
CA GLU A 43 0.39 36.93 19.51
C GLU A 43 1.11 35.93 18.59
N PRO A 44 0.39 35.05 17.89
CA PRO A 44 0.99 34.10 16.96
C PRO A 44 1.36 34.81 15.66
N VAL A 45 2.54 34.50 15.09
CA VAL A 45 2.88 34.93 13.73
C VAL A 45 2.22 33.98 12.74
N VAL A 46 1.32 34.50 11.90
CA VAL A 46 0.54 33.70 10.95
C VAL A 46 0.78 34.17 9.52
N GLU A 47 1.14 33.23 8.64
CA GLU A 47 1.18 33.41 7.20
C GLU A 47 0.26 32.40 6.52
N ARG A 48 -0.58 32.86 5.60
CA ARG A 48 -1.54 32.01 4.91
C ARG A 48 -1.53 32.31 3.42
N LEU A 49 -1.32 31.27 2.62
CA LEU A 49 -1.43 31.31 1.17
C LEU A 49 -2.44 30.24 0.73
N GLU A 50 -3.46 30.63 -0.05
CA GLU A 50 -4.44 29.68 -0.57
C GLU A 50 -3.77 28.69 -1.54
N TRP A 51 -4.12 27.41 -1.44
CA TRP A 51 -3.58 26.37 -2.31
C TRP A 51 -4.65 25.60 -3.09
N ILE A 52 -5.66 25.06 -2.39
CA ILE A 52 -6.81 24.38 -2.99
C ILE A 52 -8.10 24.93 -2.37
N PRO A 53 -8.62 26.06 -2.87
CA PRO A 53 -9.77 26.73 -2.29
C PRO A 53 -11.03 25.87 -2.22
N GLU A 54 -11.27 24.98 -3.20
CA GLU A 54 -12.48 24.14 -3.20
C GLU A 54 -12.53 23.14 -2.03
N LEU A 55 -11.37 22.81 -1.47
CA LEU A 55 -11.23 21.94 -0.31
C LEU A 55 -10.94 22.71 0.99
N GLY A 56 -10.88 24.04 0.92
CA GLY A 56 -10.47 24.91 2.03
C GLY A 56 -9.01 24.76 2.44
N ILE A 57 -8.18 24.07 1.65
CA ILE A 57 -6.78 23.77 1.99
C ILE A 57 -5.90 24.97 1.66
N ALA A 58 -5.12 25.41 2.66
CA ALA A 58 -4.16 26.49 2.51
C ALA A 58 -2.75 26.09 2.98
N LEU A 59 -1.73 26.70 2.39
CA LEU A 59 -0.39 26.74 2.98
C LEU A 59 -0.44 27.76 4.14
N SER A 60 -0.96 27.30 5.28
CA SER A 60 -1.11 28.09 6.50
C SER A 60 -0.05 27.71 7.51
N PHE A 61 0.79 28.67 7.90
CA PHE A 61 1.83 28.54 8.89
C PHE A 61 1.54 29.45 10.08
N ARG A 62 1.62 28.90 11.29
CA ARG A 62 1.40 29.58 12.56
C ARG A 62 2.53 29.28 13.52
N LEU A 63 3.21 30.33 13.97
CA LEU A 63 4.24 30.27 14.99
C LEU A 63 3.68 30.81 16.32
N ASP A 64 3.19 29.90 17.16
CA ASP A 64 2.82 30.16 18.56
C ASP A 64 3.83 29.54 19.53
N GLY A 65 3.61 29.63 20.85
CA GLY A 65 4.58 29.22 21.86
C GLY A 65 5.10 27.78 21.70
N LEU A 66 4.21 26.82 21.44
CA LEU A 66 4.60 25.43 21.21
C LEU A 66 5.40 25.26 19.91
N ALA A 67 4.88 25.83 18.81
CA ALA A 67 5.54 25.79 17.51
C ALA A 67 6.91 26.46 17.55
N TRP A 68 7.07 27.55 18.31
CA TRP A 68 8.33 28.28 18.50
C TRP A 68 9.38 27.43 19.19
N VAL A 69 9.04 26.77 20.32
CA VAL A 69 9.97 25.87 21.03
C VAL A 69 10.40 24.72 20.10
N MET A 70 9.45 24.10 19.41
CA MET A 70 9.75 23.02 18.48
C MET A 70 10.59 23.47 17.27
N ALA A 71 10.27 24.63 16.71
CA ALA A 71 11.02 25.25 15.61
C ALA A 71 12.47 25.55 16.01
N MET A 72 12.70 26.10 17.21
CA MET A 72 14.04 26.32 17.75
C MET A 72 14.83 25.02 17.90
N LEU A 73 14.19 23.95 18.41
CA LEU A 73 14.85 22.65 18.53
C LEU A 73 15.21 22.04 17.17
N VAL A 74 14.29 22.07 16.21
CA VAL A 74 14.51 21.55 14.86
C VAL A 74 15.64 22.31 14.16
N THR A 75 15.60 23.64 14.19
CA THR A 75 16.59 24.49 13.49
C THR A 75 17.96 24.46 14.15
N VAL A 76 18.07 24.67 15.46
CA VAL A 76 19.35 24.73 16.17
C VAL A 76 20.04 23.37 16.20
N VAL A 77 19.34 22.30 16.58
CA VAL A 77 19.94 20.95 16.59
C VAL A 77 20.24 20.50 15.16
N GLY A 78 19.40 20.84 14.18
CA GLY A 78 19.64 20.56 12.77
C GLY A 78 20.93 21.21 12.24
N ALA A 79 21.15 22.50 12.57
CA ALA A 79 22.36 23.22 12.22
C ALA A 79 23.62 22.61 12.87
N LEU A 80 23.53 22.25 14.15
CA LEU A 80 24.64 21.63 14.88
C LEU A 80 24.97 20.23 14.36
N VAL A 81 23.96 19.43 14.02
CA VAL A 81 24.16 18.09 13.44
C VAL A 81 24.76 18.18 12.03
N LEU A 82 24.29 19.11 11.19
CA LEU A 82 24.90 19.36 9.88
C LEU A 82 26.35 19.78 10.04
N THR A 83 26.65 20.71 10.96
CA THR A 83 28.03 21.13 11.26
C THR A 83 28.89 19.94 11.71
N TYR A 84 28.36 19.07 12.56
CA TYR A 84 29.03 17.84 12.98
C TYR A 84 29.37 16.90 11.81
N CYS A 85 28.49 16.79 10.80
CA CYS A 85 28.71 15.93 9.63
C CYS A 85 30.01 16.25 8.86
N THR A 86 30.49 17.50 8.88
CA THR A 86 31.74 17.91 8.23
C THR A 86 32.95 17.12 8.71
N TRP A 87 33.01 16.81 10.01
CA TRP A 87 34.14 16.06 10.60
C TRP A 87 33.83 14.59 10.84
N TYR A 88 32.56 14.17 10.70
CA TYR A 88 32.14 12.78 10.82
C TYR A 88 32.34 11.98 9.53
N PHE A 89 32.07 12.60 8.37
CA PHE A 89 32.23 11.93 7.07
C PHE A 89 33.58 12.25 6.43
N SER A 90 34.03 11.30 5.61
CA SER A 90 35.16 11.44 4.70
C SER A 90 34.67 11.76 3.28
N ASP A 91 35.54 12.32 2.43
CA ASP A 91 35.18 12.72 1.06
C ASP A 91 34.85 11.52 0.14
N ASP A 92 35.28 10.32 0.51
CA ASP A 92 35.02 9.05 -0.20
C ASP A 92 33.68 8.38 0.17
N GLU A 93 32.90 8.96 1.11
CA GLU A 93 31.61 8.43 1.52
C GLU A 93 30.63 8.34 0.34
N LYS A 94 30.15 7.13 0.06
CA LYS A 94 29.24 6.88 -1.06
C LYS A 94 27.89 7.57 -0.83
N GLY A 95 27.51 8.43 -1.78
CA GLY A 95 26.22 9.12 -1.74
C GLY A 95 26.18 10.28 -0.74
N LEU A 96 27.34 10.86 -0.38
CA LEU A 96 27.45 12.01 0.52
C LEU A 96 26.52 13.17 0.15
N GLY A 97 26.47 13.55 -1.13
CA GLY A 97 25.62 14.64 -1.60
C GLY A 97 24.12 14.35 -1.47
N ARG A 98 23.71 13.10 -1.71
CA ARG A 98 22.34 12.63 -1.45
C ARG A 98 22.03 12.70 0.04
N PHE A 99 22.94 12.24 0.89
CA PHE A 99 22.78 12.29 2.34
C PHE A 99 22.58 13.74 2.83
N ALA A 100 23.45 14.66 2.40
CA ALA A 100 23.38 16.06 2.76
C ALA A 100 22.06 16.72 2.31
N ALA A 101 21.63 16.43 1.08
CA ALA A 101 20.34 16.87 0.55
C ALA A 101 19.16 16.37 1.40
N LEU A 102 19.15 15.08 1.73
CA LEU A 102 18.07 14.46 2.50
C LEU A 102 18.01 14.98 3.93
N LEU A 103 19.15 15.15 4.59
CA LEU A 103 19.21 15.63 5.97
C LEU A 103 18.73 17.08 6.08
N LEU A 104 19.13 17.95 5.15
CA LEU A 104 18.63 19.32 5.08
C LEU A 104 17.14 19.38 4.72
N SER A 105 16.70 18.57 3.75
CA SER A 105 15.28 18.50 3.37
C SER A 105 14.42 18.02 4.53
N PHE A 106 14.93 17.07 5.31
CA PHE A 106 14.27 16.57 6.51
C PHE A 106 14.14 17.66 7.58
N ALA A 107 15.16 18.50 7.76
CA ALA A 107 15.06 19.68 8.64
C ALA A 107 13.98 20.67 8.18
N GLY A 108 13.93 20.98 6.88
CA GLY A 108 12.91 21.89 6.33
C GLY A 108 11.49 21.33 6.46
N VAL A 109 11.31 20.03 6.16
CA VAL A 109 10.00 19.36 6.31
C VAL A 109 9.55 19.31 7.78
N MET A 110 10.47 19.04 8.72
CA MET A 110 10.12 19.07 10.14
C MET A 110 9.79 20.48 10.63
N PHE A 111 10.49 21.50 10.13
CA PHE A 111 10.14 22.89 10.42
C PHE A 111 8.75 23.25 9.88
N GLY A 112 8.42 22.82 8.66
CA GLY A 112 7.08 22.95 8.09
C GLY A 112 6.02 22.22 8.91
N LEU A 113 6.28 21.00 9.36
CA LEU A 113 5.36 20.21 10.19
C LEU A 113 4.97 20.94 11.48
N VAL A 114 5.95 21.46 12.21
CA VAL A 114 5.71 22.08 13.53
C VAL A 114 5.17 23.50 13.44
N THR A 115 5.24 24.12 12.26
CA THR A 115 4.67 25.45 12.01
C THR A 115 3.35 25.40 11.25
N SER A 116 2.89 24.23 10.79
CA SER A 116 1.64 24.13 10.02
C SER A 116 0.42 24.37 10.91
N ASP A 117 -0.45 25.28 10.48
CA ASP A 117 -1.79 25.44 11.03
C ASP A 117 -2.83 24.68 10.21
N ASP A 118 -2.64 24.50 8.91
CA ASP A 118 -3.51 23.62 8.12
C ASP A 118 -3.18 22.16 8.44
N ILE A 119 -4.16 21.41 8.95
CA ILE A 119 -4.00 20.03 9.41
C ILE A 119 -3.68 19.06 8.26
N VAL A 120 -4.13 19.37 7.04
CA VAL A 120 -3.80 18.58 5.84
C VAL A 120 -2.36 18.86 5.43
N MET A 121 -1.93 20.13 5.49
CA MET A 121 -0.53 20.48 5.24
C MET A 121 0.41 19.85 6.27
N MET A 122 0.02 19.87 7.55
CA MET A 122 0.72 19.16 8.63
C MET A 122 0.84 17.66 8.31
N PHE A 123 -0.22 17.03 7.81
CA PHE A 123 -0.20 15.62 7.39
C PHE A 123 0.73 15.37 6.19
N ILE A 124 0.76 16.28 5.20
CA ILE A 124 1.69 16.17 4.07
C ILE A 124 3.13 16.23 4.57
N PHE A 125 3.46 17.18 5.45
CA PHE A 125 4.79 17.21 6.06
C PHE A 125 5.04 15.96 6.93
N TRP A 126 4.03 15.46 7.64
CA TRP A 126 4.12 14.22 8.42
C TRP A 126 4.57 13.03 7.56
N GLU A 127 3.95 12.79 6.40
CA GLU A 127 4.38 11.71 5.50
C GLU A 127 5.71 12.02 4.80
N ALA A 128 5.98 13.28 4.47
CA ALA A 128 7.28 13.68 3.93
C ALA A 128 8.42 13.37 4.93
N THR A 129 8.21 13.53 6.24
CA THR A 129 9.19 13.08 7.24
C THR A 129 9.36 11.55 7.24
N SER A 130 8.28 10.77 7.05
CA SER A 130 8.35 9.30 6.93
C SER A 130 9.25 8.91 5.76
N VAL A 131 9.02 9.48 4.58
CA VAL A 131 9.77 9.18 3.36
C VAL A 131 11.24 9.60 3.48
N LEU A 132 11.52 10.81 3.98
CA LEU A 132 12.89 11.28 4.13
C LEU A 132 13.65 10.48 5.19
N SER A 133 13.00 10.11 6.31
CA SER A 133 13.61 9.23 7.32
C SER A 133 13.91 7.84 6.78
N TYR A 134 13.01 7.26 5.96
CA TYR A 134 13.25 5.99 5.26
C TYR A 134 14.51 6.05 4.42
N LEU A 135 14.69 7.11 3.63
CA LEU A 135 15.86 7.30 2.78
C LEU A 135 17.15 7.53 3.60
N LEU A 136 17.06 8.22 4.75
CA LEU A 136 18.20 8.45 5.65
C LEU A 136 18.61 7.18 6.40
N ILE A 137 17.65 6.37 6.88
CA ILE A 137 17.91 5.08 7.54
C ILE A 137 18.48 4.08 6.52
N GLY A 138 17.97 4.12 5.29
CA GLY A 138 18.40 3.31 4.15
C GLY A 138 19.65 3.81 3.43
N HIS A 139 20.44 4.71 4.03
CA HIS A 139 21.62 5.31 3.38
C HIS A 139 22.58 4.25 2.83
N TYR A 140 22.87 3.22 3.62
CA TYR A 140 23.71 2.08 3.24
C TYR A 140 22.94 1.02 2.44
N THR A 141 22.56 1.35 1.20
CA THR A 141 21.70 0.53 0.34
C THR A 141 22.25 -0.88 0.07
N GLY A 142 23.57 -1.10 0.13
CA GLY A 142 24.18 -2.42 -0.02
C GLY A 142 23.89 -3.39 1.13
N ARG A 143 23.58 -2.88 2.34
CA ARG A 143 23.38 -3.71 3.54
C ARG A 143 21.91 -4.10 3.71
N ARG A 144 21.63 -5.41 3.77
CA ARG A 144 20.26 -5.94 3.96
C ARG A 144 19.60 -5.41 5.23
N GLU A 145 20.39 -5.27 6.30
CA GLU A 145 19.93 -4.75 7.59
C GLU A 145 19.44 -3.30 7.49
N SER A 146 20.20 -2.41 6.84
CA SER A 146 19.80 -1.00 6.63
C SER A 146 18.53 -0.89 5.79
N ARG A 147 18.41 -1.67 4.71
CA ARG A 147 17.18 -1.70 3.88
C ARG A 147 15.98 -2.23 4.66
N GLY A 148 16.15 -3.31 5.41
CA GLY A 148 15.10 -3.92 6.22
C GLY A 148 14.62 -2.99 7.34
N ALA A 149 15.54 -2.33 8.04
CA ALA A 149 15.23 -1.36 9.08
C ALA A 149 14.49 -0.13 8.50
N ALA A 150 14.94 0.38 7.35
CA ALA A 150 14.27 1.48 6.67
C ALA A 150 12.82 1.12 6.31
N LEU A 151 12.60 -0.03 5.63
CA LEU A 151 11.26 -0.49 5.26
C LEU A 151 10.36 -0.70 6.49
N GLN A 152 10.90 -1.27 7.57
CA GLN A 152 10.16 -1.45 8.81
C GLN A 152 9.72 -0.10 9.41
N ALA A 153 10.60 0.90 9.45
CA ALA A 153 10.27 2.23 9.92
C ALA A 153 9.20 2.90 9.05
N LEU A 154 9.33 2.82 7.71
CA LEU A 154 8.34 3.38 6.78
C LEU A 154 6.96 2.74 6.97
N LEU A 155 6.88 1.40 6.95
CA LEU A 155 5.60 0.69 7.05
C LEU A 155 4.88 0.98 8.36
N VAL A 156 5.60 1.00 9.49
CA VAL A 156 4.99 1.25 10.80
C VAL A 156 4.52 2.70 10.92
N THR A 157 5.32 3.66 10.46
CA THR A 157 4.98 5.09 10.58
C THR A 157 3.92 5.53 9.58
N THR A 158 3.91 4.98 8.36
CA THR A 158 2.83 5.20 7.38
C THR A 158 1.54 4.49 7.79
N PHE A 159 1.60 3.31 8.43
CA PHE A 159 0.39 2.70 9.00
C PHE A 159 -0.29 3.63 10.02
N GLY A 160 0.49 4.17 10.96
CA GLY A 160 -0.05 5.13 11.94
C GLY A 160 -0.45 6.47 11.30
N GLY A 161 0.30 6.94 10.30
CA GLY A 161 -0.04 8.14 9.55
C GLY A 161 -1.36 8.03 8.80
N LEU A 162 -1.62 6.91 8.11
CA LEU A 162 -2.89 6.66 7.43
C LEU A 162 -4.06 6.53 8.41
N ALA A 163 -3.85 5.91 9.59
CA ALA A 163 -4.87 5.90 10.64
C ALA A 163 -5.18 7.33 11.11
N MET A 164 -4.16 8.15 11.37
CA MET A 164 -4.31 9.56 11.72
C MET A 164 -5.02 10.35 10.62
N PHE A 165 -4.76 10.07 9.34
CA PHE A 165 -5.43 10.74 8.23
C PHE A 165 -6.95 10.53 8.25
N VAL A 166 -7.41 9.31 8.57
CA VAL A 166 -8.85 9.04 8.75
C VAL A 166 -9.42 9.90 9.89
N GLY A 167 -8.71 10.00 11.02
CA GLY A 167 -9.10 10.87 12.13
C GLY A 167 -9.14 12.36 11.73
N ILE A 168 -8.14 12.83 10.99
CA ILE A 168 -8.08 14.20 10.47
C ILE A 168 -9.29 14.52 9.58
N VAL A 169 -9.64 13.62 8.65
CA VAL A 169 -10.78 13.82 7.74
C VAL A 169 -12.09 13.94 8.54
N ILE A 170 -12.27 13.12 9.58
CA ILE A 170 -13.44 13.20 10.45
C ILE A 170 -13.47 14.55 11.19
N LEU A 171 -12.34 14.99 11.76
CA LEU A 171 -12.26 16.28 12.45
C LEU A 171 -12.55 17.45 11.52
N ILE A 172 -12.02 17.45 10.29
CA ILE A 172 -12.31 18.48 9.28
C ILE A 172 -13.82 18.49 8.96
N ALA A 173 -14.42 17.32 8.73
CA ALA A 173 -15.83 17.22 8.39
C ALA A 173 -16.74 17.75 9.51
N GLN A 174 -16.36 17.53 10.78
CA GLN A 174 -17.15 17.98 11.93
C GLN A 174 -16.88 19.44 12.32
N ALA A 175 -15.65 19.93 12.18
CA ALA A 175 -15.29 21.31 12.51
C ALA A 175 -15.59 22.30 11.35
N GLY A 176 -15.74 21.82 10.12
CA GLY A 176 -15.96 22.65 8.93
C GLY A 176 -14.74 23.47 8.49
N THR A 177 -13.54 23.15 8.97
CA THR A 177 -12.30 23.88 8.68
C THR A 177 -11.08 22.96 8.70
N THR A 178 -10.04 23.31 7.93
CA THR A 178 -8.75 22.63 7.92
C THR A 178 -7.74 23.26 8.89
N SER A 179 -8.03 24.43 9.47
CA SER A 179 -7.16 25.08 10.46
C SER A 179 -7.20 24.32 11.79
N ILE A 180 -6.04 23.94 12.33
CA ILE A 180 -5.90 23.31 13.64
C ILE A 180 -6.41 24.26 14.72
N ALA A 181 -6.04 25.55 14.68
CA ALA A 181 -6.58 26.54 15.60
C ALA A 181 -8.12 26.63 15.51
N GLY A 182 -8.66 26.58 14.28
CA GLY A 182 -10.11 26.55 14.05
C GLY A 182 -10.79 25.29 14.59
N ILE A 183 -10.18 24.11 14.41
CA ILE A 183 -10.70 22.83 14.92
C ILE A 183 -10.75 22.83 16.46
N LEU A 184 -9.70 23.32 17.12
CA LEU A 184 -9.67 23.41 18.58
C LEU A 184 -10.70 24.41 19.12
N ALA A 185 -11.02 25.46 18.37
CA ALA A 185 -12.01 26.48 18.73
C ALA A 185 -13.45 26.13 18.31
N ALA A 186 -13.68 25.04 17.56
CA ALA A 186 -14.99 24.72 16.98
C ALA A 186 -16.06 24.28 18.00
N GLY A 187 -15.69 24.10 19.28
CA GLY A 187 -16.64 23.71 20.34
C GLY A 187 -17.22 22.31 20.14
N LEU A 188 -16.42 21.38 19.63
CA LEU A 188 -16.86 19.99 19.36
C LEU A 188 -17.25 19.28 20.66
N THR A 189 -18.31 18.48 20.60
CA THR A 189 -18.74 17.65 21.74
C THR A 189 -17.76 16.49 21.96
N LEU A 190 -16.89 16.63 22.96
CA LEU A 190 -15.80 15.67 23.22
C LEU A 190 -16.26 14.25 23.58
N THR A 191 -17.53 14.08 23.99
CA THR A 191 -18.11 12.77 24.30
C THR A 191 -18.78 12.09 23.09
N ASP A 192 -18.88 12.76 21.94
CA ASP A 192 -19.41 12.16 20.71
C ASP A 192 -18.52 10.97 20.29
N PRO A 193 -19.06 9.75 20.13
CA PRO A 193 -18.30 8.57 19.70
C PRO A 193 -17.48 8.80 18.43
N LEU A 194 -17.96 9.65 17.51
CA LEU A 194 -17.25 9.95 16.27
C LEU A 194 -16.02 10.83 16.53
N ILE A 195 -16.13 11.84 17.39
CA ILE A 195 -15.00 12.69 17.82
C ILE A 195 -13.99 11.88 18.63
N VAL A 196 -14.46 11.07 19.59
CA VAL A 196 -13.60 10.16 20.35
C VAL A 196 -12.81 9.26 19.41
N SER A 197 -13.47 8.64 18.43
CA SER A 197 -12.82 7.79 17.44
C SER A 197 -11.79 8.55 16.60
N ALA A 198 -12.12 9.77 16.16
CA ALA A 198 -11.23 10.61 15.39
C ALA A 198 -9.96 10.98 16.18
N VAL A 199 -10.11 11.38 17.44
CA VAL A 199 -9.02 11.70 18.35
C VAL A 199 -8.13 10.47 18.59
N ILE A 200 -8.71 9.30 18.88
CA ILE A 200 -7.93 8.06 19.06
C ILE A 200 -7.17 7.70 17.78
N LEU A 201 -7.77 7.86 16.60
CA LEU A 201 -7.10 7.63 15.31
C LEU A 201 -5.92 8.59 15.10
N VAL A 202 -6.06 9.87 15.45
CA VAL A 202 -4.95 10.83 15.45
C VAL A 202 -3.84 10.39 16.41
N LEU A 203 -4.21 9.92 17.61
CA LEU A 203 -3.25 9.41 18.59
C LEU A 203 -2.51 8.16 18.10
N VAL A 204 -3.14 7.27 17.32
CA VAL A 204 -2.44 6.11 16.71
C VAL A 204 -1.27 6.58 15.83
N GLY A 205 -1.44 7.68 15.09
CA GLY A 205 -0.35 8.35 14.39
C GLY A 205 0.76 8.80 15.33
N ALA A 206 0.40 9.59 16.36
CA ALA A 206 1.34 10.11 17.35
C ALA A 206 2.16 9.02 18.06
N VAL A 207 1.49 7.96 18.51
CA VAL A 207 2.07 6.79 19.20
C VAL A 207 3.03 6.03 18.27
N SER A 208 2.66 5.85 16.98
CA SER A 208 3.51 5.14 16.01
C SER A 208 4.83 5.87 15.73
N LYS A 209 4.79 7.19 15.51
CA LYS A 209 5.95 8.03 15.15
C LYS A 209 6.84 8.34 16.34
N SER A 210 6.29 8.37 17.55
CA SER A 210 7.06 8.52 18.80
C SER A 210 7.57 7.18 19.34
N ALA A 211 7.43 6.11 18.57
CA ALA A 211 7.92 4.77 18.90
C ALA A 211 7.44 4.29 20.29
N LEU A 212 6.19 4.58 20.67
CA LEU A 212 5.62 4.04 21.90
C LEU A 212 5.24 2.56 21.72
N VAL A 213 5.09 1.82 22.81
CA VAL A 213 4.56 0.44 22.77
C VAL A 213 3.16 0.47 22.15
N PRO A 214 2.82 -0.42 21.20
CA PRO A 214 3.59 -1.57 20.71
C PRO A 214 4.47 -1.29 19.47
N PHE A 215 4.56 -0.06 18.99
CA PHE A 215 5.29 0.33 17.77
C PHE A 215 6.78 0.63 18.01
N HIS A 216 7.29 0.50 19.23
CA HIS A 216 8.64 0.91 19.61
C HIS A 216 9.80 0.23 18.88
N PHE A 217 9.56 -0.93 18.27
CA PHE A 217 10.61 -1.79 17.71
C PHE A 217 11.32 -1.19 16.47
N TRP A 218 10.69 -0.27 15.73
CA TRP A 218 11.32 0.31 14.54
C TRP A 218 12.48 1.24 14.89
N LEU A 219 12.43 1.92 16.05
CA LEU A 219 13.43 2.90 16.43
C LEU A 219 14.79 2.26 16.77
N PRO A 220 14.88 1.18 17.57
CA PRO A 220 16.13 0.43 17.73
C PRO A 220 16.66 -0.12 16.40
N SER A 221 15.80 -0.64 15.51
CA SER A 221 16.22 -1.11 14.18
C SER A 221 16.81 0.03 13.34
N ALA A 222 16.29 1.25 13.46
CA ALA A 222 16.77 2.43 12.74
C ALA A 222 18.20 2.86 13.13
N MET A 223 18.81 2.29 14.18
CA MET A 223 20.22 2.51 14.54
C MET A 223 21.23 1.96 13.51
N ALA A 224 20.74 1.34 12.43
CA ALA A 224 21.52 1.03 11.23
C ALA A 224 21.96 2.30 10.46
N ALA A 225 21.30 3.44 10.70
CA ALA A 225 21.63 4.72 10.08
C ALA A 225 22.98 5.30 10.58
N PRO A 226 23.61 6.22 9.82
CA PRO A 226 24.73 7.01 10.33
C PRO A 226 24.36 7.77 11.61
N THR A 227 25.31 7.92 12.54
CA THR A 227 25.02 8.54 13.85
C THR A 227 24.43 9.95 13.79
N PRO A 228 24.85 10.85 12.86
CA PRO A 228 24.21 12.16 12.74
C PRO A 228 22.70 12.08 12.49
N VAL A 229 22.25 11.09 11.71
CA VAL A 229 20.81 10.82 11.51
C VAL A 229 20.15 10.47 12.82
N SER A 230 20.74 9.54 13.59
CA SER A 230 20.22 9.15 14.89
C SER A 230 20.16 10.34 15.87
N ALA A 231 21.21 11.16 15.90
CA ALA A 231 21.25 12.36 16.73
C ALA A 231 20.12 13.33 16.37
N TYR A 232 19.86 13.56 15.09
CA TYR A 232 18.81 14.51 14.70
C TYR A 232 17.39 13.94 14.83
N LEU A 233 17.13 12.78 14.21
CA LEU A 233 15.81 12.17 14.16
C LEU A 233 15.31 11.78 15.55
N HIS A 234 16.19 11.30 16.43
CA HIS A 234 15.81 10.78 17.74
C HIS A 234 15.99 11.79 18.88
N ALA A 235 16.73 12.88 18.67
CA ALA A 235 16.86 13.92 19.69
C ALA A 235 16.01 15.16 19.44
N ALA A 236 15.78 15.63 18.22
CA ALA A 236 15.09 16.92 18.03
C ALA A 236 13.88 16.88 17.09
N ALA A 237 13.80 15.87 16.23
CA ALA A 237 12.95 15.94 15.06
C ALA A 237 11.87 14.83 15.00
N MET A 238 12.10 13.75 14.25
CA MET A 238 11.08 12.78 13.86
C MET A 238 10.26 12.25 15.04
N VAL A 239 10.96 11.82 16.10
CA VAL A 239 10.32 11.14 17.23
C VAL A 239 9.55 12.09 18.14
N LYS A 240 9.81 13.40 18.03
CA LYS A 240 9.05 14.43 18.74
C LYS A 240 7.82 14.87 17.97
N ALA A 241 7.67 14.50 16.69
CA ALA A 241 6.48 14.87 15.92
C ALA A 241 5.19 14.34 16.57
N GLY A 242 5.17 13.10 17.08
CA GLY A 242 3.99 12.60 17.79
C GLY A 242 3.79 13.24 19.16
N VAL A 243 4.87 13.53 19.90
CA VAL A 243 4.81 14.30 21.15
C VAL A 243 4.26 15.71 20.91
N TYR A 244 4.65 16.34 19.79
CA TYR A 244 4.12 17.62 19.34
C TYR A 244 2.63 17.53 19.01
N ILE A 245 2.15 16.48 18.33
CA ILE A 245 0.71 16.28 18.09
C ILE A 245 -0.05 16.15 19.42
N VAL A 246 0.46 15.38 20.37
CA VAL A 246 -0.17 15.26 21.70
C VAL A 246 -0.28 16.65 22.36
N ALA A 247 0.83 17.40 22.40
CA ALA A 247 0.83 18.76 22.95
C ALA A 247 -0.08 19.73 22.18
N ARG A 248 -0.08 19.65 20.85
CA ARG A 248 -0.85 20.54 19.98
C ARG A 248 -2.35 20.37 20.13
N PHE A 249 -2.80 19.15 20.35
CA PHE A 249 -4.22 18.82 20.48
C PHE A 249 -4.71 18.77 21.94
N ALA A 250 -3.79 18.74 22.93
CA ALA A 250 -4.16 18.73 24.35
C ALA A 250 -5.12 19.86 24.76
N PRO A 251 -4.93 21.14 24.36
CA PRO A 251 -5.84 22.23 24.73
C PRO A 251 -7.31 22.03 24.37
N GLY A 252 -7.60 21.31 23.27
CA GLY A 252 -8.98 21.07 22.83
C GLY A 252 -9.50 19.67 23.14
N PHE A 253 -8.62 18.69 23.37
CA PHE A 253 -9.02 17.28 23.40
C PHE A 253 -8.54 16.49 24.63
N ALA A 254 -7.81 17.08 25.58
CA ALA A 254 -7.32 16.37 26.77
C ALA A 254 -8.44 15.74 27.61
N GLU A 255 -9.62 16.36 27.63
CA GLU A 255 -10.81 15.86 28.34
C GLU A 255 -11.60 14.79 27.58
N THR A 256 -11.20 14.47 26.33
CA THR A 256 -11.86 13.45 25.52
C THR A 256 -11.75 12.08 26.19
N PRO A 257 -12.86 11.31 26.32
CA PRO A 257 -12.83 9.96 26.87
C PRO A 257 -11.77 9.07 26.21
N GLY A 258 -10.88 8.51 27.03
CA GLY A 258 -9.81 7.62 26.57
C GLY A 258 -8.49 8.31 26.24
N TRP A 259 -8.41 9.64 26.11
CA TRP A 259 -7.16 10.38 25.86
C TRP A 259 -6.11 10.11 26.96
N THR A 260 -6.41 10.55 28.18
CA THR A 260 -5.51 10.50 29.33
C THR A 260 -5.16 9.06 29.72
N ALA A 261 -6.17 8.18 29.77
CA ALA A 261 -5.98 6.76 30.10
C ALA A 261 -5.05 6.06 29.10
N THR A 262 -5.24 6.29 27.80
CA THR A 262 -4.43 5.66 26.76
C THR A 262 -3.00 6.18 26.79
N LEU A 263 -2.80 7.49 26.81
CA LEU A 263 -1.48 8.10 26.73
C LEU A 263 -0.62 7.87 27.98
N ILE A 264 -1.22 7.96 29.18
CA ILE A 264 -0.51 7.66 30.44
C ILE A 264 -0.14 6.18 30.50
N CYS A 265 -1.07 5.27 30.18
CA CYS A 265 -0.79 3.84 30.20
C CYS A 265 0.30 3.46 29.20
N LEU A 266 0.17 3.90 27.93
CA LEU A 266 1.16 3.64 26.90
C LEU A 266 2.51 4.29 27.25
N GLY A 267 2.51 5.51 27.77
CA GLY A 267 3.71 6.22 28.20
C GLY A 267 4.44 5.49 29.32
N ALA A 268 3.74 5.11 30.40
CA ALA A 268 4.31 4.39 31.54
C ALA A 268 4.85 3.01 31.13
N VAL A 269 4.08 2.23 30.38
CA VAL A 269 4.52 0.91 29.87
C VAL A 269 5.74 1.08 28.96
N THR A 270 5.76 2.10 28.10
CA THR A 270 6.88 2.38 27.20
C THR A 270 8.14 2.76 27.98
N MET A 271 8.02 3.61 29.02
CA MET A 271 9.11 4.00 29.90
C MET A 271 9.77 2.78 30.52
N VAL A 272 8.97 1.90 31.12
CA VAL A 272 9.44 0.72 31.86
C VAL A 272 10.01 -0.34 30.94
N VAL A 273 9.27 -0.74 29.90
CA VAL A 273 9.69 -1.79 28.96
C VAL A 273 10.99 -1.40 28.25
N SER A 274 11.11 -0.13 27.84
CA SER A 274 12.28 0.34 27.10
C SER A 274 13.47 0.60 28.02
N GLY A 275 13.24 1.12 29.23
CA GLY A 275 14.29 1.24 30.24
C GLY A 275 14.89 -0.11 30.62
N TRP A 276 14.05 -1.12 30.82
CA TRP A 276 14.49 -2.50 31.08
C TRP A 276 15.25 -3.11 29.90
N ARG A 277 14.78 -2.89 28.66
CA ARG A 277 15.49 -3.35 27.44
C ARG A 277 16.81 -2.62 27.22
N SER A 278 16.93 -1.35 27.61
CA SER A 278 18.17 -0.56 27.50
C SER A 278 19.31 -1.17 28.30
N LEU A 279 19.03 -1.64 29.54
CA LEU A 279 20.02 -2.29 30.40
C LEU A 279 20.62 -3.58 29.82
N ARG A 280 19.91 -4.23 28.88
CA ARG A 280 20.38 -5.44 28.18
C ARG A 280 21.30 -5.17 27.01
N GLN A 281 21.36 -3.94 26.53
CA GLN A 281 22.13 -3.63 25.33
C GLN A 281 23.63 -3.57 25.65
N TYR A 282 24.41 -4.03 24.67
CA TYR A 282 25.87 -3.93 24.67
C TYR A 282 26.36 -2.86 23.69
N ASP A 283 25.57 -2.51 22.69
CA ASP A 283 25.86 -1.45 21.74
C ASP A 283 25.41 -0.09 22.31
N LEU A 284 26.30 0.91 22.31
CA LEU A 284 26.01 2.24 22.85
C LEU A 284 24.87 2.96 22.12
N LYS A 285 24.75 2.83 20.79
CA LYS A 285 23.66 3.46 20.03
C LYS A 285 22.33 2.79 20.35
N LEU A 286 22.29 1.46 20.43
CA LEU A 286 21.08 0.72 20.80
C LEU A 286 20.66 0.99 22.25
N LEU A 287 21.60 1.13 23.18
CA LEU A 287 21.34 1.56 24.56
C LEU A 287 20.65 2.94 24.55
N LEU A 288 21.21 3.90 23.82
CA LEU A 288 20.60 5.23 23.70
C LEU A 288 19.26 5.22 22.96
N ALA A 289 19.07 4.34 21.99
CA ALA A 289 17.82 4.17 21.25
C ALA A 289 16.67 3.75 22.17
N TYR A 290 16.84 2.67 22.93
CA TYR A 290 15.86 2.25 23.94
C TYR A 290 15.69 3.29 25.05
N GLY A 291 16.78 3.96 25.45
CA GLY A 291 16.68 5.10 26.37
C GLY A 291 15.86 6.25 25.78
N THR A 292 15.89 6.47 24.46
CA THR A 292 15.08 7.50 23.80
C THR A 292 13.61 7.12 23.81
N VAL A 293 13.29 5.88 23.46
CA VAL A 293 11.91 5.36 23.58
C VAL A 293 11.38 5.55 25.00
N SER A 294 12.20 5.26 26.01
CA SER A 294 11.83 5.48 27.41
C SER A 294 11.50 6.95 27.70
N GLN A 295 12.33 7.89 27.25
CA GLN A 295 12.07 9.33 27.42
C GLN A 295 10.86 9.85 26.63
N LEU A 296 10.56 9.29 25.45
CA LEU A 296 9.37 9.65 24.69
C LEU A 296 8.09 9.17 25.38
N GLY A 297 8.14 7.98 26.01
CA GLY A 297 7.10 7.53 26.91
C GLY A 297 6.88 8.49 28.08
N PHE A 298 7.98 9.04 28.62
CA PHE A 298 7.92 10.04 29.70
C PHE A 298 7.27 11.34 29.23
N LEU A 299 7.73 11.91 28.11
CA LEU A 299 7.18 13.13 27.54
C LEU A 299 5.69 12.99 27.20
N THR A 300 5.29 11.85 26.62
CA THR A 300 3.89 11.59 26.28
C THR A 300 3.02 11.50 27.52
N LEU A 301 3.48 10.80 28.55
CA LEU A 301 2.76 10.64 29.81
C LEU A 301 2.56 11.98 30.53
N VAL A 302 3.55 12.86 30.53
CA VAL A 302 3.48 14.19 31.15
C VAL A 302 2.53 15.10 30.38
N LEU A 303 2.71 15.22 29.06
CA LEU A 303 1.91 16.13 28.23
C LEU A 303 0.46 15.66 28.01
N ALA A 304 0.13 14.43 28.41
CA ALA A 304 -1.22 13.90 28.32
C ALA A 304 -2.19 14.44 29.38
N MET A 305 -1.70 15.01 30.49
CA MET A 305 -2.55 15.42 31.62
C MET A 305 -3.43 16.64 31.33
N GLY A 306 -3.02 17.50 30.39
CA GLY A 306 -3.76 18.72 30.07
C GLY A 306 -3.70 19.81 31.14
N ASP A 307 -2.79 19.69 32.12
CA ASP A 307 -2.61 20.68 33.19
C ASP A 307 -1.51 21.71 32.85
N PRO A 308 -1.72 23.02 33.09
CA PRO A 308 -0.74 24.07 32.78
C PRO A 308 0.62 23.90 33.48
N ASP A 309 0.64 23.55 34.76
CA ASP A 309 1.88 23.41 35.54
C ASP A 309 2.68 22.19 35.06
N VAL A 310 1.98 21.07 34.84
CA VAL A 310 2.56 19.83 34.27
C VAL A 310 3.06 20.07 32.84
N ALA A 311 2.36 20.89 32.04
CA ALA A 311 2.75 21.23 30.68
C ALA A 311 4.04 22.07 30.62
N LEU A 312 4.20 23.04 31.52
CA LEU A 312 5.44 23.81 31.67
C LEU A 312 6.63 22.89 31.97
N ALA A 313 6.46 21.98 32.94
CA ALA A 313 7.47 20.99 33.29
C ALA A 313 7.76 20.01 32.13
N GLY A 314 6.73 19.58 31.40
CA GLY A 314 6.82 18.73 30.22
C GLY A 314 7.60 19.36 29.07
N LEU A 315 7.43 20.66 28.81
CA LEU A 315 8.22 21.39 27.83
C LEU A 315 9.69 21.55 28.26
N ALA A 316 9.95 21.82 29.55
CA ALA A 316 11.32 21.86 30.06
C ALA A 316 12.02 20.51 29.87
N LEU A 317 11.28 19.41 30.12
CA LEU A 317 11.75 18.05 29.89
C LEU A 317 11.99 17.79 28.39
N LEU A 318 11.13 18.30 27.50
CA LEU A 318 11.25 18.16 26.05
C LEU A 318 12.52 18.82 25.52
N VAL A 319 12.81 20.04 25.97
CA VAL A 319 14.03 20.80 25.64
C VAL A 319 15.27 20.11 26.20
N GLY A 320 15.24 19.74 27.48
CA GLY A 320 16.34 19.00 28.11
C GLY A 320 16.64 17.71 27.37
N HIS A 321 15.59 16.94 27.02
CA HIS A 321 15.71 15.70 26.27
C HIS A 321 16.36 15.89 24.90
N ALA A 322 16.01 16.95 24.17
CA ALA A 322 16.67 17.26 22.92
C ALA A 322 18.17 17.54 23.10
N ALA A 323 18.53 18.37 24.08
CA ALA A 323 19.91 18.72 24.34
C ALA A 323 20.75 17.49 24.73
N PHE A 324 20.35 16.75 25.77
CA PHE A 324 21.18 15.63 26.26
C PHE A 324 21.21 14.45 25.28
N LYS A 325 20.13 14.14 24.55
CA LYS A 325 20.18 13.04 23.57
C LYS A 325 21.00 13.39 22.35
N ALA A 326 20.89 14.60 21.83
CA ALA A 326 21.70 15.03 20.71
C ALA A 326 23.18 14.94 21.09
N THR A 327 23.57 15.48 22.25
CA THR A 327 24.94 15.33 22.78
C THR A 327 25.36 13.87 22.87
N LEU A 328 24.58 13.00 23.52
CA LEU A 328 24.97 11.61 23.74
C LEU A 328 25.10 10.81 22.44
N PHE A 329 24.21 11.00 21.46
CA PHE A 329 24.35 10.36 20.14
C PHE A 329 25.58 10.86 19.40
N LEU A 330 25.84 12.17 19.38
CA LEU A 330 27.04 12.73 18.75
C LEU A 330 28.32 12.22 19.43
N VAL A 331 28.34 12.13 20.77
CA VAL A 331 29.44 11.51 21.55
C VAL A 331 29.67 10.06 21.13
N VAL A 332 28.60 9.25 21.00
CA VAL A 332 28.74 7.87 20.51
C VAL A 332 29.28 7.84 19.10
N GLY A 333 28.92 8.80 18.26
CA GLY A 333 29.47 8.94 16.91
C GLY A 333 30.97 9.21 16.91
N ILE A 334 31.46 10.04 17.84
CA ILE A 334 32.89 10.30 18.03
C ILE A 334 33.59 9.04 18.53
N ILE A 335 33.01 8.31 19.49
CA ILE A 335 33.58 7.04 19.98
C ILE A 335 33.71 6.04 18.83
N ASP A 336 32.62 5.79 18.09
CA ASP A 336 32.56 4.86 16.95
C ASP A 336 33.62 5.21 15.90
N HIS A 337 33.78 6.51 15.60
CA HIS A 337 34.78 7.02 14.67
C HIS A 337 36.23 6.87 15.19
N ASP A 338 36.47 7.17 16.48
CA ASP A 338 37.82 7.18 17.06
C ASP A 338 38.34 5.77 17.41
N THR A 339 37.45 4.82 17.73
CA THR A 339 37.83 3.46 18.21
C THR A 339 37.46 2.35 17.23
N GLY A 340 36.55 2.57 16.28
CA GLY A 340 36.02 1.56 15.37
C GLY A 340 35.05 0.56 16.00
N THR A 341 34.74 0.69 17.30
CA THR A 341 33.77 -0.15 18.02
C THR A 341 32.93 0.67 18.98
N ARG A 342 31.69 0.26 19.16
CA ARG A 342 30.72 0.87 20.09
C ARG A 342 30.17 -0.14 21.09
N ASP A 343 30.82 -1.30 21.21
CA ASP A 343 30.45 -2.35 22.15
C ASP A 343 31.03 -2.04 23.55
N VAL A 344 30.15 -1.92 24.54
CA VAL A 344 30.53 -1.67 25.94
C VAL A 344 31.34 -2.81 26.57
N ARG A 345 31.51 -3.96 25.93
CA ARG A 345 32.37 -5.04 26.40
C ARG A 345 33.82 -4.86 25.92
N GLU A 346 34.01 -4.18 24.79
CA GLU A 346 35.31 -3.96 24.15
C GLU A 346 35.92 -2.60 24.51
N LEU A 347 35.08 -1.61 24.80
CA LEU A 347 35.51 -0.26 25.17
C LEU A 347 36.13 -0.22 26.57
N SER A 348 37.38 0.22 26.69
CA SER A 348 38.11 0.30 27.95
C SER A 348 39.18 1.39 27.91
N GLY A 349 39.17 2.25 28.92
CA GLY A 349 40.19 3.30 29.10
C GLY A 349 40.02 4.54 28.19
N VAL A 350 38.92 4.64 27.43
CA VAL A 350 38.63 5.78 26.55
C VAL A 350 38.55 7.09 27.32
N GLY A 351 38.00 7.09 28.54
CA GLY A 351 37.86 8.30 29.36
C GLY A 351 39.20 8.95 29.72
N ARG A 352 40.23 8.14 29.98
CA ARG A 352 41.60 8.64 30.25
C ARG A 352 42.28 9.17 28.99
N GLN A 353 41.98 8.57 27.84
CA GLN A 353 42.56 8.97 26.55
C GLN A 353 41.89 10.22 25.94
N ARG A 354 40.60 10.43 26.22
CA ARG A 354 39.75 11.53 25.71
C ARG A 354 38.94 12.20 26.85
N PRO A 355 39.60 12.90 27.80
CA PRO A 355 38.94 13.42 29.00
C PRO A 355 37.86 14.48 28.72
N VAL A 356 38.06 15.34 27.71
CA VAL A 356 37.07 16.37 27.34
C VAL A 356 35.79 15.72 26.77
N LEU A 357 35.93 14.70 25.93
CA LEU A 357 34.80 13.91 25.42
C LEU A 357 34.03 13.24 26.57
N ALA A 358 34.76 12.66 27.53
CA ALA A 358 34.16 12.06 28.72
C ALA A 358 33.42 13.11 29.56
N GLY A 359 33.99 14.29 29.77
CA GLY A 359 33.35 15.40 30.49
C GLY A 359 32.03 15.83 29.86
N VAL A 360 32.02 16.08 28.54
CA VAL A 360 30.81 16.42 27.78
C VAL A 360 29.74 15.32 27.90
N ALA A 361 30.16 14.06 27.79
CA ALA A 361 29.28 12.91 27.93
C ALA A 361 28.70 12.75 29.34
N ILE A 362 29.51 12.98 30.38
CA ILE A 362 29.10 12.93 31.78
C ILE A 362 28.07 14.02 32.08
N VAL A 363 28.30 15.26 31.62
CA VAL A 363 27.33 16.37 31.77
C VAL A 363 26.00 16.00 31.12
N ALA A 364 26.01 15.51 29.88
CA ALA A 364 24.79 15.10 29.21
C ALA A 364 24.11 13.88 29.87
N ALA A 365 24.88 12.90 30.34
CA ALA A 365 24.35 11.73 31.05
C ALA A 365 23.79 12.10 32.44
N ALA A 366 24.40 13.06 33.14
CA ALA A 366 23.89 13.62 34.39
C ALA A 366 22.57 14.36 34.16
N SER A 367 22.45 15.12 33.05
CA SER A 367 21.18 15.72 32.65
C SER A 367 20.13 14.66 32.32
N MET A 368 20.50 13.60 31.59
CA MET A 368 19.58 12.50 31.28
C MET A 368 19.14 11.76 32.54
N ALA A 369 20.04 11.57 33.52
CA ALA A 369 19.72 10.96 34.81
C ALA A 369 18.84 11.86 35.67
N GLY A 370 18.95 13.19 35.54
CA GLY A 370 18.25 14.17 36.37
C GLY A 370 19.04 14.50 37.63
N LEU A 371 20.33 14.82 37.50
CA LEU A 371 21.20 15.21 38.62
C LEU A 371 21.40 16.73 38.67
N PRO A 372 21.41 17.36 39.86
CA PRO A 372 21.75 18.79 39.99
C PRO A 372 23.19 19.08 39.50
N PRO A 373 23.48 20.24 38.89
CA PRO A 373 22.57 21.35 38.55
C PRO A 373 22.08 21.33 37.09
N MET A 374 21.78 20.16 36.51
CA MET A 374 21.43 20.05 35.09
C MET A 374 19.96 20.41 34.80
N LEU A 375 19.66 20.87 33.58
CA LEU A 375 18.27 21.13 33.15
C LEU A 375 17.36 19.90 33.31
N GLY A 376 17.90 18.70 33.08
CA GLY A 376 17.11 17.48 33.29
C GLY A 376 16.77 17.17 34.75
N PHE A 377 17.48 17.75 35.73
CA PHE A 377 17.05 17.73 37.13
C PHE A 377 15.87 18.68 37.32
N VAL A 378 16.03 19.95 36.94
CA VAL A 378 14.97 20.97 37.03
C VAL A 378 13.66 20.48 36.40
N ALA A 379 13.74 19.94 35.18
CA ALA A 379 12.57 19.47 34.46
C ALA A 379 11.89 18.28 35.15
N LYS A 380 12.66 17.29 35.64
CA LYS A 380 12.08 16.11 36.29
C LYS A 380 11.55 16.41 37.69
N GLU A 381 12.24 17.26 38.43
CA GLU A 381 11.78 17.75 39.73
C GLU A 381 10.46 18.51 39.58
N ALA A 382 10.37 19.40 38.59
CA ALA A 382 9.13 20.09 38.24
C ALA A 382 8.01 19.13 37.85
N VAL A 383 8.31 18.11 37.05
CA VAL A 383 7.33 17.07 36.69
C VAL A 383 6.86 16.32 37.93
N LEU A 384 7.75 15.91 38.84
CA LEU A 384 7.37 15.19 40.05
C LEU A 384 6.53 16.04 41.00
N SER A 385 6.91 17.32 41.19
CA SER A 385 6.18 18.26 42.06
C SER A 385 4.77 18.54 41.53
N THR A 386 4.66 18.94 40.26
CA THR A 386 3.37 19.25 39.63
C THR A 386 2.46 18.02 39.49
N MET A 387 3.01 16.82 39.26
CA MET A 387 2.21 15.58 39.23
C MET A 387 1.74 15.14 40.62
N LEU A 388 2.49 15.44 41.70
CA LEU A 388 2.05 15.19 43.07
C LEU A 388 0.84 16.08 43.39
N ASP A 389 0.95 17.37 43.10
CA ASP A 389 -0.13 18.33 43.30
C ASP A 389 -1.38 17.94 42.50
N ALA A 390 -1.21 17.53 41.24
CA ALA A 390 -2.30 17.04 40.40
C ALA A 390 -2.92 15.73 40.92
N ALA A 391 -2.10 14.83 41.48
CA ALA A 391 -2.57 13.56 42.04
C ALA A 391 -3.40 13.73 43.32
N ASP A 392 -3.06 14.72 44.13
CA ASP A 392 -3.81 15.09 45.34
C ASP A 392 -5.13 15.80 44.99
N ALA A 393 -5.19 16.55 43.89
CA ALA A 393 -6.37 17.30 43.47
C ALA A 393 -7.42 16.50 42.68
N ALA A 394 -7.03 15.62 41.75
CA ALA A 394 -7.91 15.15 40.66
C ALA A 394 -7.96 13.63 40.39
N GLY A 395 -7.30 12.77 41.18
CA GLY A 395 -7.58 11.32 41.19
C GLY A 395 -6.63 10.38 40.41
N GLY A 396 -7.07 9.13 40.23
CA GLY A 396 -6.20 7.93 40.10
C GLY A 396 -5.23 7.84 38.92
N TRP A 397 -5.49 8.45 37.76
CA TRP A 397 -4.56 8.38 36.61
C TRP A 397 -3.25 9.15 36.84
N ALA A 398 -3.30 10.24 37.60
CA ALA A 398 -2.11 10.98 37.99
C ALA A 398 -1.18 10.14 38.89
N TRP A 399 -1.73 9.32 39.79
CA TRP A 399 -0.96 8.35 40.57
C TRP A 399 -0.30 7.27 39.70
N VAL A 400 -1.01 6.75 38.69
CA VAL A 400 -0.44 5.80 37.72
C VAL A 400 0.70 6.46 36.94
N ALA A 401 0.51 7.72 36.54
CA ALA A 401 1.51 8.48 35.83
C ALA A 401 2.76 8.72 36.67
N LEU A 402 2.59 9.15 37.93
CA LEU A 402 3.66 9.36 38.89
C LEU A 402 4.44 8.08 39.15
N ALA A 403 3.75 6.96 39.41
CA ALA A 403 4.39 5.66 39.59
C ALA A 403 5.21 5.24 38.34
N GLY A 404 4.64 5.42 37.14
CA GLY A 404 5.33 5.18 35.88
C GLY A 404 6.57 6.07 35.71
N ALA A 405 6.46 7.36 36.04
CA ALA A 405 7.54 8.34 35.97
C ALA A 405 8.69 7.99 36.94
N VAL A 406 8.37 7.59 38.18
CA VAL A 406 9.36 7.18 39.19
C VAL A 406 10.08 5.90 38.77
N VAL A 407 9.36 4.84 38.44
CA VAL A 407 9.96 3.56 38.05
C VAL A 407 10.79 3.69 36.77
N GLY A 408 10.27 4.40 35.76
CA GLY A 408 11.01 4.68 34.53
C GLY A 408 12.24 5.57 34.75
N SER A 409 12.18 6.51 35.69
CA SER A 409 13.32 7.35 36.05
C SER A 409 14.42 6.59 36.79
N ILE A 410 14.07 5.62 37.65
CA ILE A 410 15.04 4.69 38.28
C ILE A 410 15.84 3.95 37.20
N LEU A 411 15.12 3.38 36.21
CA LEU A 411 15.75 2.71 35.07
C LEU A 411 16.61 3.68 34.26
N THR A 412 16.18 4.94 34.13
CA THR A 412 16.93 5.99 33.44
C THR A 412 18.26 6.29 34.11
N VAL A 413 18.29 6.45 35.42
CA VAL A 413 19.54 6.62 36.17
C VAL A 413 20.44 5.39 35.97
N ALA A 414 19.89 4.18 36.08
CA ALA A 414 20.65 2.94 35.94
C ALA A 414 21.31 2.79 34.56
N TYR A 415 20.56 3.05 33.46
CA TYR A 415 21.15 2.95 32.12
C TYR A 415 22.05 4.15 31.77
N SER A 416 21.85 5.33 32.38
CA SER A 416 22.75 6.48 32.23
C SER A 416 24.11 6.20 32.88
N ALA A 417 24.11 5.65 34.10
CA ALA A 417 25.34 5.20 34.77
C ALA A 417 26.03 4.07 33.98
N ARG A 418 25.25 3.11 33.45
CA ARG A 418 25.76 2.05 32.57
C ARG A 418 26.39 2.61 31.30
N PHE A 419 25.83 3.64 30.68
CA PHE A 419 26.39 4.29 29.51
C PHE A 419 27.77 4.90 29.82
N VAL A 420 27.87 5.71 30.87
CA VAL A 420 29.13 6.38 31.25
C VAL A 420 30.21 5.34 31.59
N TRP A 421 29.86 4.35 32.42
CA TRP A 421 30.79 3.25 32.76
C TRP A 421 31.17 2.43 31.53
N GLY A 422 30.19 2.10 30.69
CA GLY A 422 30.37 1.28 29.49
C GLY A 422 31.28 1.94 28.46
N ALA A 423 31.14 3.25 28.26
CA ALA A 423 31.91 4.00 27.28
C ALA A 423 33.31 4.41 27.78
N PHE A 424 33.45 4.83 29.05
CA PHE A 424 34.65 5.55 29.49
C PHE A 424 35.48 4.87 30.58
N ALA A 425 34.94 3.89 31.30
CA ALA A 425 35.68 3.24 32.39
C ALA A 425 36.87 2.41 31.90
N THR A 426 37.89 2.27 32.74
CA THR A 426 38.97 1.30 32.52
C THR A 426 38.53 -0.06 33.03
N LYS A 427 38.47 -1.06 32.15
CA LYS A 427 38.06 -2.44 32.46
C LYS A 427 39.29 -3.34 32.43
N PRO A 428 39.71 -3.93 33.57
CA PRO A 428 40.93 -4.73 33.65
C PRO A 428 40.95 -5.91 32.66
N GLU A 429 39.79 -6.52 32.43
CA GLU A 429 39.64 -7.75 31.63
C GLU A 429 39.67 -7.52 30.11
N ALA A 430 39.49 -6.29 29.62
CA ALA A 430 39.25 -6.00 28.20
C ALA A 430 40.47 -5.44 27.43
N GLY A 431 41.62 -5.27 28.08
CA GLY A 431 42.75 -4.53 27.51
C GLY A 431 42.43 -3.04 27.28
N ALA A 432 43.41 -2.22 26.86
CA ALA A 432 43.15 -0.82 26.53
C ALA A 432 42.70 -0.69 25.06
N THR A 433 41.57 -0.02 24.81
CA THR A 433 41.11 0.24 23.44
C THR A 433 42.04 1.24 22.76
N ARG A 434 42.46 0.96 21.52
CA ARG A 434 43.21 1.91 20.70
C ARG A 434 42.28 3.03 20.23
N VAL A 435 42.70 4.28 20.40
CA VAL A 435 41.90 5.47 20.05
C VAL A 435 42.69 6.32 19.05
N HIS A 436 42.16 6.47 17.84
CA HIS A 436 42.61 7.50 16.91
C HIS A 436 41.97 8.85 17.28
N ARG A 437 42.72 9.96 17.18
CA ARG A 437 42.21 11.28 17.56
C ARG A 437 41.61 12.00 16.35
N SER A 438 40.28 12.07 16.30
CA SER A 438 39.56 12.98 15.40
C SER A 438 39.86 14.46 15.70
N SER A 439 39.59 15.31 14.70
CA SER A 439 39.67 16.77 14.82
C SER A 439 38.91 17.27 16.06
N PRO A 440 39.49 18.16 16.89
CA PRO A 440 38.80 18.73 18.05
C PRO A 440 37.47 19.42 17.70
N ALA A 441 37.33 19.92 16.46
CA ALA A 441 36.12 20.59 15.98
C ALA A 441 34.87 19.69 15.99
N ILE A 442 35.03 18.36 15.88
CA ILE A 442 33.91 17.41 15.95
C ILE A 442 33.16 17.49 17.30
N LEU A 443 33.82 18.00 18.35
CA LEU A 443 33.26 18.12 19.69
C LEU A 443 32.45 19.41 19.90
N VAL A 444 32.52 20.39 18.99
CA VAL A 444 31.86 21.69 19.15
C VAL A 444 30.35 21.54 19.33
N ALA A 445 29.69 20.81 18.44
CA ALA A 445 28.25 20.59 18.51
C ALA A 445 27.79 19.91 19.82
N PRO A 446 28.32 18.73 20.22
CA PRO A 446 27.93 18.10 21.48
C PRO A 446 28.29 18.93 22.72
N ALA A 447 29.40 19.68 22.71
CA ALA A 447 29.81 20.54 23.81
C ALA A 447 28.85 21.73 23.99
N LEU A 448 28.46 22.41 22.91
CA LEU A 448 27.50 23.53 22.96
C LEU A 448 26.16 23.08 23.56
N LEU A 449 25.66 21.91 23.16
CA LEU A 449 24.42 21.34 23.69
C LEU A 449 24.53 20.95 25.18
N ALA A 450 25.68 20.41 25.61
CA ALA A 450 25.93 20.08 27.01
C ALA A 450 26.02 21.35 27.87
N VAL A 451 26.71 22.38 27.39
CA VAL A 451 26.81 23.68 28.05
C VAL A 451 25.44 24.34 28.14
N PHE A 452 24.64 24.29 27.07
CA PHE A 452 23.26 24.78 27.09
C PHE A 452 22.43 24.12 28.20
N GLY A 453 22.49 22.78 28.31
CA GLY A 453 21.78 22.04 29.36
C GLY A 453 22.27 22.33 30.79
N LEU A 454 23.55 22.67 30.97
CA LEU A 454 24.09 23.11 32.26
C LEU A 454 23.66 24.54 32.60
N VAL A 455 23.82 25.49 31.66
CA VAL A 455 23.47 26.91 31.87
C VAL A 455 21.98 27.07 32.17
N THR A 456 21.13 26.41 31.39
CA THR A 456 19.67 26.43 31.63
C THR A 456 19.24 25.63 32.85
N GLY A 457 20.07 24.71 33.35
CA GLY A 457 19.84 24.04 34.63
C GLY A 457 20.17 24.92 35.83
N VAL A 458 21.24 25.72 35.74
CA VAL A 458 21.63 26.68 36.79
C VAL A 458 20.72 27.91 36.81
N ALA A 459 20.31 28.39 35.62
CA ALA A 459 19.45 29.56 35.46
C ALA A 459 18.16 29.20 34.70
N PRO A 460 17.25 28.40 35.30
CA PRO A 460 16.04 27.92 34.62
C PRO A 460 15.05 29.01 34.23
N ALA A 461 15.05 30.15 34.93
CA ALA A 461 14.28 31.33 34.56
C ALA A 461 14.56 31.84 33.13
N LEU A 462 15.78 31.58 32.59
CA LEU A 462 16.11 31.92 31.20
C LEU A 462 15.26 31.12 30.20
N LEU A 463 14.87 29.90 30.57
CA LEU A 463 14.09 29.00 29.73
C LEU A 463 12.59 29.18 29.98
N GLU A 464 12.18 29.29 31.26
CA GLU A 464 10.78 29.37 31.70
C GLU A 464 9.95 30.35 30.87
N ARG A 465 10.46 31.59 30.69
CA ARG A 465 9.77 32.64 29.94
C ARG A 465 9.31 32.22 28.55
N TYR A 466 10.04 31.32 27.88
CA TYR A 466 9.74 30.85 26.54
C TYR A 466 8.80 29.65 26.50
N LEU A 467 8.60 29.00 27.64
CA LEU A 467 7.75 27.81 27.77
C LEU A 467 6.35 28.18 28.27
N THR A 468 6.23 29.21 29.10
CA THR A 468 4.96 29.69 29.68
C THR A 468 3.85 29.94 28.64
N PRO A 469 4.09 30.56 27.47
CA PRO A 469 3.00 30.84 26.52
C PRO A 469 2.25 29.60 26.02
N TYR A 470 2.86 28.42 26.03
CA TYR A 470 2.13 27.18 25.74
C TYR A 470 1.32 26.70 26.95
N ALA A 471 1.87 26.76 28.16
CA ALA A 471 1.16 26.38 29.37
C ALA A 471 -0.14 27.19 29.54
N ASP A 472 -0.10 28.48 29.20
CA ASP A 472 -1.26 29.37 29.22
C ASP A 472 -2.40 28.92 28.29
N THR A 473 -2.11 28.14 27.24
CA THR A 473 -3.15 27.61 26.34
C THR A 473 -4.01 26.51 26.97
N LEU A 474 -3.57 25.94 28.10
CA LEU A 474 -4.24 24.85 28.81
C LEU A 474 -5.12 25.33 29.98
N GLY A 475 -5.29 26.65 30.15
CA GLY A 475 -6.18 27.21 31.16
C GLY A 475 -5.59 28.44 31.86
N ALA A 476 -5.58 28.43 33.18
CA ALA A 476 -5.00 29.52 33.96
C ALA A 476 -3.47 29.53 33.86
N HIS A 477 -2.86 30.70 34.01
CA HIS A 477 -1.41 30.85 34.07
C HIS A 477 -0.79 29.86 35.08
N PRO A 478 0.32 29.19 34.72
CA PRO A 478 0.96 28.23 35.61
C PRO A 478 1.37 28.93 36.90
N ARG A 479 1.07 28.27 38.03
CA ARG A 479 1.45 28.73 39.37
C ARG A 479 2.84 28.23 39.75
N TYR A 480 3.30 27.17 39.09
CA TYR A 480 4.63 26.62 39.27
C TYR A 480 5.68 27.44 38.52
N HIS A 481 6.86 27.62 39.12
CA HIS A 481 8.01 28.28 38.50
C HIS A 481 9.21 27.33 38.48
N LEU A 482 10.01 27.39 37.41
CA LEU A 482 11.19 26.54 37.26
C LEU A 482 12.33 27.11 38.11
N ALA A 483 12.71 26.38 39.17
CA ALA A 483 13.88 26.68 39.97
C ALA A 483 14.82 25.47 40.07
N LEU A 484 16.10 25.75 40.31
CA LEU A 484 17.08 24.71 40.60
C LEU A 484 16.86 24.08 41.98
N TRP A 485 16.25 24.82 42.91
CA TRP A 485 16.07 24.35 44.27
C TRP A 485 14.85 25.03 44.91
N HIS A 486 13.82 24.24 45.22
CA HIS A 486 12.60 24.70 45.88
C HIS A 486 12.61 24.46 47.41
N GLY A 487 13.58 23.70 47.92
CA GLY A 487 13.67 23.33 49.34
C GLY A 487 13.60 21.82 49.54
N VAL A 488 13.40 21.39 50.79
CA VAL A 488 13.16 19.97 51.11
C VAL A 488 11.69 19.66 50.92
N GLU A 489 11.30 19.41 49.67
CA GLU A 489 9.94 19.05 49.28
C GLU A 489 9.79 17.53 49.07
N PRO A 490 8.56 16.98 49.07
CA PRO A 490 8.33 15.55 48.79
C PRO A 490 8.91 15.11 47.44
N ALA A 491 8.85 15.97 46.41
CA ALA A 491 9.45 15.74 45.10
C ALA A 491 10.95 15.43 45.19
N LEU A 492 11.69 16.18 46.03
CA LEU A 492 13.12 15.98 46.22
C LEU A 492 13.40 14.63 46.87
N GLY A 493 12.56 14.22 47.84
CA GLY A 493 12.62 12.89 48.46
C GLY A 493 12.45 11.77 47.42
N ILE A 494 11.51 11.93 46.48
CA ILE A 494 11.32 11.00 45.36
C ILE A 494 12.54 11.03 44.43
N THR A 495 13.11 12.19 44.12
CA THR A 495 14.31 12.30 43.29
C THR A 495 15.52 11.62 43.95
N VAL A 496 15.73 11.79 45.26
CA VAL A 496 16.77 11.05 46.00
C VAL A 496 16.52 9.55 45.92
N LEU A 497 15.27 9.09 46.08
CA LEU A 497 14.91 7.68 45.92
C LEU A 497 15.21 7.17 44.51
N VAL A 498 14.84 7.93 43.47
CA VAL A 498 15.08 7.59 42.06
C VAL A 498 16.57 7.43 41.78
N VAL A 499 17.38 8.39 42.23
CA VAL A 499 18.83 8.40 42.01
C VAL A 499 19.49 7.25 42.78
N THR A 500 19.16 7.09 44.06
CA THR A 500 19.76 6.04 44.90
C THR A 500 19.36 4.64 44.41
N ALA A 501 18.09 4.38 44.14
CA ALA A 501 17.63 3.10 43.61
C ALA A 501 18.23 2.80 42.23
N GLY A 502 18.34 3.79 41.35
CA GLY A 502 18.95 3.63 40.02
C GLY A 502 20.46 3.33 40.09
N LEU A 503 21.18 3.99 40.99
CA LEU A 503 22.61 3.73 41.22
C LEU A 503 22.83 2.37 41.89
N VAL A 504 22.00 1.98 42.84
CA VAL A 504 22.02 0.62 43.44
C VAL A 504 21.76 -0.43 42.37
N MET A 505 20.79 -0.20 41.48
CA MET A 505 20.53 -1.08 40.35
C MET A 505 21.75 -1.20 39.42
N PHE A 506 22.44 -0.10 39.13
CA PHE A 506 23.68 -0.14 38.35
C PHE A 506 24.83 -0.85 39.11
N TRP A 507 24.94 -0.68 40.41
CA TRP A 507 25.91 -1.40 41.24
C TRP A 507 25.65 -2.91 41.19
N LEU A 508 24.39 -3.32 41.28
CA LEU A 508 23.90 -4.69 41.12
C LEU A 508 23.77 -5.14 39.66
N ARG A 509 24.43 -4.49 38.70
CA ARG A 509 24.31 -4.83 37.26
C ARG A 509 24.61 -6.30 36.93
N ALA A 510 25.59 -6.93 37.58
CA ALA A 510 25.97 -8.32 37.31
C ALA A 510 24.87 -9.33 37.70
N PRO A 511 24.32 -9.33 38.94
CA PRO A 511 23.19 -10.19 39.27
C PRO A 511 21.94 -9.85 38.45
N ILE A 512 21.68 -8.58 38.14
CA ILE A 512 20.53 -8.16 37.31
C ILE A 512 20.65 -8.72 35.89
N LEU A 513 21.83 -8.68 35.27
CA LEU A 513 22.08 -9.28 33.96
C LEU A 513 21.86 -10.80 33.99
N ARG A 514 22.30 -11.49 35.05
CA ARG A 514 22.06 -12.93 35.23
C ARG A 514 20.58 -13.25 35.43
N PHE A 515 19.87 -12.47 36.23
CA PHE A 515 18.42 -12.58 36.41
C PHE A 515 17.69 -12.37 35.09
N GLN A 516 18.06 -11.31 34.36
CA GLN A 516 17.53 -11.03 33.05
C GLN A 516 17.79 -12.18 32.06
N ALA A 517 18.96 -12.80 32.06
CA ALA A 517 19.24 -13.94 31.18
C ALA A 517 18.33 -15.15 31.45
N ARG A 518 17.89 -15.34 32.70
CA ARG A 518 16.99 -16.42 33.14
C ARG A 518 15.50 -16.08 32.99
N ALA A 519 15.14 -14.82 33.09
CA ALA A 519 13.75 -14.38 33.00
C ALA A 519 13.17 -14.66 31.60
N PRO A 520 11.89 -15.09 31.50
CA PRO A 520 11.21 -15.25 30.22
C PRO A 520 11.34 -13.98 29.38
N ARG A 521 11.62 -14.13 28.09
CA ARG A 521 11.67 -12.98 27.19
C ARG A 521 10.25 -12.42 27.08
N LEU A 522 10.05 -11.16 27.51
CA LEU A 522 8.81 -10.42 27.29
C LEU A 522 8.38 -10.53 25.82
N PRO A 523 7.06 -10.53 25.52
CA PRO A 523 6.55 -10.56 24.15
C PRO A 523 7.29 -9.53 23.29
N ASP A 524 7.85 -10.00 22.18
CA ASP A 524 8.64 -9.15 21.32
C ASP A 524 7.76 -8.54 20.24
N ALA A 525 7.50 -7.23 20.34
CA ALA A 525 6.66 -6.52 19.39
C ALA A 525 7.16 -6.67 17.94
N SER A 526 8.48 -6.82 17.73
CA SER A 526 9.02 -7.12 16.41
C SER A 526 8.54 -8.47 15.86
N ARG A 527 8.35 -9.50 16.70
CA ARG A 527 7.79 -10.79 16.26
C ARG A 527 6.31 -10.66 15.90
N GLY A 528 5.57 -9.84 16.65
CA GLY A 528 4.18 -9.50 16.33
C GLY A 528 4.08 -8.86 14.94
N TYR A 529 4.91 -7.86 14.66
CA TYR A 529 5.02 -7.24 13.34
C TYR A 529 5.27 -8.26 12.22
N TRP A 530 6.28 -9.13 12.35
CA TRP A 530 6.56 -10.14 11.34
C TRP A 530 5.43 -11.16 11.19
N GLY A 531 4.71 -11.46 12.26
CA GLY A 531 3.48 -12.26 12.23
C GLY A 531 2.39 -11.60 11.37
N VAL A 532 2.15 -10.30 11.55
CA VAL A 532 1.18 -9.53 10.75
C VAL A 532 1.56 -9.51 9.28
N ILE A 533 2.82 -9.17 8.96
CA ILE A 533 3.30 -9.15 7.55
C ILE A 533 3.13 -10.53 6.91
N ARG A 534 3.50 -11.60 7.61
CA ARG A 534 3.31 -12.98 7.11
C ARG A 534 1.84 -13.30 6.88
N SER A 535 0.93 -12.85 7.73
CA SER A 535 -0.51 -13.05 7.55
C SER A 535 -1.04 -12.33 6.32
N VAL A 536 -0.56 -11.11 6.04
CA VAL A 536 -0.90 -10.36 4.82
C VAL A 536 -0.41 -11.10 3.58
N ASP A 537 0.83 -11.58 3.57
CA ASP A 537 1.37 -12.36 2.45
C ASP A 537 0.57 -13.65 2.22
N LEU A 538 0.24 -14.37 3.30
CA LEU A 538 -0.58 -15.58 3.23
C LEU A 538 -2.00 -15.29 2.72
N ALA A 539 -2.61 -14.16 3.13
CA ALA A 539 -3.90 -13.72 2.63
C ALA A 539 -3.86 -13.35 1.14
N GLY A 540 -2.79 -12.68 0.70
CA GLY A 540 -2.57 -12.37 -0.71
C GLY A 540 -2.42 -13.64 -1.56
N LEU A 541 -1.61 -14.59 -1.09
CA LEU A 541 -1.46 -15.90 -1.73
C LEU A 541 -2.77 -16.69 -1.77
N PHE A 542 -3.53 -16.67 -0.67
CA PHE A 542 -4.84 -17.33 -0.59
C PHE A 542 -5.83 -16.72 -1.58
N THR A 543 -5.97 -15.38 -1.58
CA THR A 543 -6.89 -14.65 -2.47
C THR A 543 -6.55 -14.90 -3.93
N THR A 544 -5.27 -14.82 -4.28
CA THR A 544 -4.76 -15.09 -5.63
C THR A 544 -5.06 -16.54 -6.03
N ARG A 545 -4.80 -17.50 -5.14
CA ARG A 545 -5.07 -18.93 -5.38
C ARG A 545 -6.56 -19.22 -5.58
N VAL A 546 -7.43 -18.54 -4.86
CA VAL A 546 -8.89 -18.74 -4.94
C VAL A 546 -9.48 -18.10 -6.19
N LEU A 547 -9.08 -16.86 -6.50
CA LEU A 547 -9.67 -16.07 -7.58
C LEU A 547 -9.00 -16.29 -8.95
N GLN A 548 -7.67 -16.30 -9.02
CA GLN A 548 -6.94 -16.23 -10.31
C GLN A 548 -6.51 -17.59 -10.88
N ARG A 549 -6.65 -18.70 -10.14
CA ARG A 549 -6.26 -20.05 -10.61
C ARG A 549 -7.28 -20.69 -11.57
N ARG A 550 -8.45 -20.08 -11.75
CA ARG A 550 -9.56 -20.70 -12.48
C ARG A 550 -9.36 -20.56 -13.99
N GLY A 551 -9.67 -21.61 -14.75
CA GLY A 551 -9.83 -21.49 -16.20
C GLY A 551 -11.12 -20.75 -16.56
N LEU A 552 -11.35 -20.47 -17.85
CA LEU A 552 -12.55 -19.79 -18.35
C LEU A 552 -13.88 -20.26 -17.71
N PRO A 553 -14.14 -21.58 -17.52
CA PRO A 553 -15.39 -22.03 -16.88
C PRO A 553 -15.55 -21.58 -15.43
N GLY A 554 -14.46 -21.38 -14.70
CA GLY A 554 -14.50 -20.92 -13.32
C GLY A 554 -14.70 -19.41 -13.21
N TYR A 555 -14.18 -18.63 -14.15
CA TYR A 555 -14.51 -17.20 -14.27
C TYR A 555 -15.97 -17.01 -14.68
N LEU A 556 -16.45 -17.77 -15.66
CA LEU A 556 -17.85 -17.73 -16.08
C LEU A 556 -18.78 -18.11 -14.93
N ALA A 557 -18.47 -19.19 -14.20
CA ALA A 557 -19.25 -19.56 -13.02
C ALA A 557 -19.28 -18.44 -11.96
N MET A 558 -18.17 -17.73 -11.76
CA MET A 558 -18.13 -16.59 -10.84
C MET A 558 -19.02 -15.43 -11.31
N ILE A 559 -18.97 -15.08 -12.60
CA ILE A 559 -19.84 -14.06 -13.20
C ILE A 559 -21.31 -14.44 -13.00
N LEU A 560 -21.68 -15.69 -13.33
CA LEU A 560 -23.05 -16.18 -13.20
C LEU A 560 -23.54 -16.21 -11.75
N VAL A 561 -22.68 -16.59 -10.80
CA VAL A 561 -23.02 -16.57 -9.36
C VAL A 561 -23.20 -15.14 -8.86
N VAL A 562 -22.33 -14.21 -9.26
CA VAL A 562 -22.48 -12.78 -8.90
C VAL A 562 -23.75 -12.21 -9.51
N PHE A 563 -24.06 -12.54 -10.77
CA PHE A 563 -25.31 -12.15 -11.42
C PHE A 563 -26.54 -12.65 -10.65
N VAL A 564 -26.60 -13.94 -10.32
CA VAL A 564 -27.71 -14.51 -9.54
C VAL A 564 -27.80 -13.87 -8.16
N GLY A 565 -26.67 -13.64 -7.48
CA GLY A 565 -26.64 -13.03 -6.16
C GLY A 565 -27.12 -11.58 -6.17
N ALA A 566 -26.54 -10.74 -7.03
CA ALA A 566 -26.87 -9.33 -7.12
C ALA A 566 -28.31 -9.09 -7.60
N THR A 567 -28.70 -9.73 -8.71
CA THR A 567 -30.06 -9.63 -9.25
C THR A 567 -31.07 -10.29 -8.31
N GLY A 568 -30.72 -11.40 -7.67
CA GLY A 568 -31.59 -12.09 -6.72
C GLY A 568 -31.99 -11.24 -5.52
N VAL A 569 -31.06 -10.46 -4.95
CA VAL A 569 -31.39 -9.50 -3.88
C VAL A 569 -32.43 -8.48 -4.37
N THR A 570 -32.28 -7.95 -5.59
CA THR A 570 -33.25 -6.99 -6.14
C THR A 570 -34.61 -7.61 -6.45
N VAL A 571 -34.65 -8.85 -6.94
CA VAL A 571 -35.88 -9.61 -7.19
C VAL A 571 -36.60 -9.90 -5.88
N LEU A 572 -35.89 -10.34 -4.84
CA LEU A 572 -36.45 -10.59 -3.51
C LEU A 572 -37.06 -9.31 -2.91
N ALA A 573 -36.41 -8.15 -3.10
CA ALA A 573 -36.94 -6.86 -2.66
C ALA A 573 -38.20 -6.40 -3.42
N ARG A 574 -38.49 -6.99 -4.59
CA ARG A 574 -39.61 -6.62 -5.48
C ARG A 574 -40.60 -7.75 -5.73
N LEU A 575 -40.66 -8.78 -4.88
CA LEU A 575 -41.59 -9.90 -5.01
C LEU A 575 -43.08 -9.47 -5.05
N GLY A 576 -43.42 -8.31 -4.47
CA GLY A 576 -44.77 -7.74 -4.54
C GLY A 576 -45.17 -7.18 -5.91
N ALA A 577 -44.23 -7.07 -6.87
CA ALA A 577 -44.48 -6.57 -8.22
C ALA A 577 -44.74 -7.70 -9.25
N LEU A 578 -45.07 -8.91 -8.78
CA LEU A 578 -45.46 -9.99 -9.66
C LEU A 578 -46.81 -9.67 -10.34
N PRO A 579 -46.94 -9.91 -11.65
CA PRO A 579 -48.19 -9.65 -12.36
C PRO A 579 -49.32 -10.50 -11.79
N GLY A 580 -50.51 -9.90 -11.62
CA GLY A 580 -51.70 -10.58 -11.06
C GLY A 580 -52.29 -11.67 -11.95
N SER A 581 -51.95 -11.68 -13.25
CA SER A 581 -52.35 -12.72 -14.20
C SER A 581 -51.21 -13.01 -15.19
N VAL A 582 -50.90 -14.28 -15.39
CA VAL A 582 -49.92 -14.74 -16.39
C VAL A 582 -50.66 -15.47 -17.50
N VAL A 583 -50.56 -14.96 -18.73
CA VAL A 583 -51.04 -15.66 -19.92
C VAL A 583 -50.03 -16.75 -20.27
N ALA A 584 -50.48 -18.01 -20.27
CA ALA A 584 -49.59 -19.16 -20.48
C ALA A 584 -49.21 -19.36 -21.96
N TRP A 585 -50.16 -19.17 -22.87
CA TRP A 585 -49.97 -19.21 -24.33
C TRP A 585 -51.19 -18.58 -25.03
N ASP A 586 -50.98 -17.97 -26.19
CA ASP A 586 -52.05 -17.45 -27.06
C ASP A 586 -52.63 -18.58 -27.92
N TYR A 587 -51.76 -19.47 -28.40
CA TYR A 587 -52.13 -20.63 -29.20
C TYR A 587 -51.59 -21.92 -28.53
N PRO A 588 -52.40 -23.00 -28.41
CA PRO A 588 -51.93 -24.24 -27.78
C PRO A 588 -50.65 -24.83 -28.39
N LEU A 589 -50.40 -24.57 -29.68
CA LEU A 589 -49.19 -25.04 -30.35
C LEU A 589 -47.91 -24.37 -29.84
N GLN A 590 -47.98 -23.14 -29.30
CA GLN A 590 -46.84 -22.47 -28.67
C GLN A 590 -46.34 -23.26 -27.45
N ALA A 591 -47.25 -23.85 -26.66
CA ALA A 591 -46.89 -24.70 -25.53
C ALA A 591 -46.16 -25.98 -25.98
N VAL A 592 -46.61 -26.58 -27.09
CA VAL A 592 -45.95 -27.76 -27.69
C VAL A 592 -44.55 -27.40 -28.18
N ILE A 593 -44.41 -26.28 -28.91
CA ILE A 593 -43.12 -25.80 -29.40
C ILE A 593 -42.18 -25.49 -28.21
N GLY A 594 -42.67 -24.81 -27.18
CA GLY A 594 -41.91 -24.52 -25.97
C GLY A 594 -41.46 -25.78 -25.23
N ALA A 595 -42.33 -26.79 -25.11
CA ALA A 595 -41.97 -28.09 -24.52
C ALA A 595 -40.87 -28.81 -25.32
N LEU A 596 -40.96 -28.79 -26.65
CA LEU A 596 -39.94 -29.33 -27.55
C LEU A 596 -38.60 -28.58 -27.41
N MET A 597 -38.63 -27.25 -27.31
CA MET A 597 -37.44 -26.43 -27.08
C MET A 597 -36.79 -26.75 -25.72
N CYS A 598 -37.58 -26.89 -24.66
CA CYS A 598 -37.09 -27.26 -23.34
C CYS A 598 -36.43 -28.66 -23.36
N ALA A 599 -37.09 -29.64 -23.99
CA ALA A 599 -36.54 -30.98 -24.15
C ALA A 599 -35.23 -30.96 -24.96
N ALA A 600 -35.19 -30.24 -26.08
CA ALA A 600 -34.01 -30.10 -26.92
C ALA A 600 -32.84 -29.44 -26.18
N ALA A 601 -33.09 -28.38 -25.40
CA ALA A 601 -32.08 -27.71 -24.59
C ALA A 601 -31.50 -28.61 -23.49
N VAL A 602 -32.35 -29.36 -22.77
CA VAL A 602 -31.91 -30.32 -21.75
C VAL A 602 -31.09 -31.45 -22.39
N LEU A 603 -31.55 -32.01 -23.51
CA LEU A 603 -30.83 -33.05 -24.23
C LEU A 603 -29.48 -32.54 -24.77
N ALA A 604 -29.44 -31.32 -25.31
CA ALA A 604 -28.20 -30.70 -25.80
C ALA A 604 -27.15 -30.56 -24.67
N ALA A 605 -27.57 -30.27 -23.45
CA ALA A 605 -26.70 -30.15 -22.28
C ALA A 605 -26.14 -31.50 -21.77
N VAL A 606 -26.84 -32.60 -22.05
CA VAL A 606 -26.50 -33.95 -21.54
C VAL A 606 -25.75 -34.79 -22.58
N VAL A 607 -26.01 -34.59 -23.86
CA VAL A 607 -25.45 -35.38 -24.95
C VAL A 607 -23.92 -35.25 -25.04
N GLY A 608 -23.23 -36.38 -25.19
CA GLY A 608 -21.76 -36.43 -25.24
C GLY A 608 -21.13 -36.21 -26.61
N GLN A 609 -21.94 -36.16 -27.68
CA GLN A 609 -21.50 -36.01 -29.07
C GLN A 609 -21.70 -34.57 -29.54
N ARG A 610 -20.65 -33.94 -30.09
CA ARG A 610 -20.70 -32.52 -30.50
C ARG A 610 -21.74 -32.24 -31.59
N PHE A 611 -21.78 -33.10 -32.59
CA PHE A 611 -22.69 -32.96 -33.73
C PHE A 611 -24.15 -33.00 -33.27
N THR A 612 -24.51 -34.00 -32.47
CA THR A 612 -25.85 -34.14 -31.88
C THR A 612 -26.20 -32.97 -30.96
N ALA A 613 -25.25 -32.46 -30.15
CA ALA A 613 -25.49 -31.29 -29.31
C ALA A 613 -25.78 -30.03 -30.13
N VAL A 614 -25.07 -29.82 -31.25
CA VAL A 614 -25.31 -28.70 -32.18
C VAL A 614 -26.67 -28.83 -32.87
N LEU A 615 -27.05 -30.03 -33.32
CA LEU A 615 -28.38 -30.26 -33.92
C LEU A 615 -29.52 -29.99 -32.92
N LEU A 616 -29.38 -30.47 -31.68
CA LEU A 616 -30.36 -30.23 -30.62
C LEU A 616 -30.43 -28.75 -30.24
N ALA A 617 -29.30 -28.04 -30.20
CA ALA A 617 -29.30 -26.59 -30.04
C ALA A 617 -30.02 -25.91 -31.21
N GLY A 618 -29.81 -26.35 -32.45
CA GLY A 618 -30.49 -25.77 -33.61
C GLY A 618 -31.99 -26.03 -33.66
N MET A 619 -32.48 -27.13 -33.06
CA MET A 619 -33.92 -27.33 -32.85
C MET A 619 -34.54 -26.20 -32.02
N THR A 620 -33.80 -25.62 -31.06
CA THR A 620 -34.29 -24.46 -30.30
C THR A 620 -34.37 -23.20 -31.18
N GLY A 621 -33.42 -23.02 -32.10
CA GLY A 621 -33.44 -21.94 -33.09
C GLY A 621 -34.64 -22.00 -34.03
N TYR A 622 -34.93 -23.18 -34.60
CA TYR A 622 -36.13 -23.37 -35.41
C TYR A 622 -37.44 -23.30 -34.60
N GLY A 623 -37.40 -23.65 -33.31
CA GLY A 623 -38.50 -23.39 -32.39
C GLY A 623 -38.81 -21.88 -32.27
N MET A 624 -37.77 -21.03 -32.19
CA MET A 624 -37.95 -19.57 -32.21
C MET A 624 -38.53 -19.06 -33.54
N VAL A 625 -38.14 -19.64 -34.68
CA VAL A 625 -38.74 -19.31 -35.99
C VAL A 625 -40.25 -19.52 -35.98
N ALA A 626 -40.69 -20.68 -35.46
CA ALA A 626 -42.12 -20.98 -35.34
C ALA A 626 -42.83 -20.00 -34.39
N LEU A 627 -42.24 -19.70 -33.23
CA LEU A 627 -42.81 -18.73 -32.28
C LEU A 627 -42.91 -17.32 -32.87
N PHE A 628 -41.88 -16.83 -33.58
CA PHE A 628 -41.96 -15.54 -34.28
C PHE A 628 -43.07 -15.51 -35.33
N GLY A 629 -43.25 -16.62 -36.07
CA GLY A 629 -44.38 -16.77 -37.00
C GLY A 629 -45.74 -16.64 -36.30
N PHE A 630 -45.93 -17.33 -35.16
CA PHE A 630 -47.17 -17.24 -34.38
C PHE A 630 -47.41 -15.86 -33.75
N HIS A 631 -46.36 -15.11 -33.48
CA HIS A 631 -46.45 -13.72 -33.00
C HIS A 631 -46.55 -12.69 -34.12
N GLY A 632 -46.71 -13.09 -35.38
CA GLY A 632 -46.87 -12.17 -36.51
C GLY A 632 -45.60 -11.40 -36.86
N ALA A 633 -44.42 -11.97 -36.57
CA ALA A 633 -43.11 -11.37 -36.86
C ALA A 633 -42.39 -12.12 -38.01
N PRO A 634 -42.87 -12.01 -39.26
CA PRO A 634 -42.35 -12.78 -40.40
C PRO A 634 -40.89 -12.43 -40.75
N ASP A 635 -40.48 -11.16 -40.60
CA ASP A 635 -39.09 -10.74 -40.81
C ASP A 635 -38.13 -11.43 -39.85
N LEU A 636 -38.45 -11.42 -38.56
CA LEU A 636 -37.65 -12.07 -37.52
C LEU A 636 -37.59 -13.58 -37.74
N ALA A 637 -38.72 -14.20 -38.14
CA ALA A 637 -38.77 -15.62 -38.46
C ALA A 637 -37.86 -15.97 -39.65
N LEU A 638 -37.92 -15.18 -40.73
CA LEU A 638 -37.07 -15.36 -41.92
C LEU A 638 -35.58 -15.19 -41.57
N THR A 639 -35.22 -14.10 -40.87
CA THR A 639 -33.82 -13.87 -40.49
C THR A 639 -33.31 -14.93 -39.53
N GLN A 640 -34.11 -15.35 -38.55
CA GLN A 640 -33.72 -16.38 -37.59
C GLN A 640 -33.49 -17.73 -38.29
N ALA A 641 -34.33 -18.10 -39.25
CA ALA A 641 -34.15 -19.33 -40.02
C ALA A 641 -32.84 -19.30 -40.84
N LEU A 642 -32.55 -18.16 -41.48
CA LEU A 642 -31.30 -17.98 -42.24
C LEU A 642 -30.07 -18.01 -41.32
N VAL A 643 -30.10 -17.30 -40.19
CA VAL A 643 -29.02 -17.29 -39.19
C VAL A 643 -28.77 -18.68 -38.62
N GLU A 644 -29.84 -19.41 -38.28
CA GLU A 644 -29.73 -20.77 -37.74
C GLU A 644 -29.08 -21.70 -38.76
N THR A 645 -29.49 -21.61 -40.03
CA THR A 645 -28.91 -22.42 -41.12
C THR A 645 -27.44 -22.09 -41.34
N VAL A 646 -27.06 -20.81 -41.40
CA VAL A 646 -25.65 -20.37 -41.53
C VAL A 646 -24.83 -20.86 -40.33
N THR A 647 -25.35 -20.72 -39.12
CA THR A 647 -24.68 -21.11 -37.88
C THR A 647 -24.43 -22.62 -37.83
N LEU A 648 -25.42 -23.43 -38.22
CA LEU A 648 -25.27 -24.90 -38.35
C LEU A 648 -24.18 -25.25 -39.36
N VAL A 649 -24.16 -24.61 -40.53
CA VAL A 649 -23.12 -24.86 -41.55
C VAL A 649 -21.72 -24.50 -41.03
N VAL A 650 -21.56 -23.34 -40.39
CA VAL A 650 -20.30 -22.92 -39.79
C VAL A 650 -19.86 -23.89 -38.68
N PHE A 651 -20.78 -24.32 -37.82
CA PHE A 651 -20.47 -25.31 -36.79
C PHE A 651 -20.04 -26.64 -37.40
N VAL A 652 -20.71 -27.15 -38.43
CA VAL A 652 -20.32 -28.40 -39.11
C VAL A 652 -18.89 -28.28 -39.69
N LEU A 653 -18.57 -27.15 -40.32
CA LEU A 653 -17.23 -26.86 -40.85
C LEU A 653 -16.16 -26.86 -39.75
N VAL A 654 -16.45 -26.24 -38.60
CA VAL A 654 -15.54 -26.20 -37.45
C VAL A 654 -15.41 -27.57 -36.78
N LEU A 655 -16.52 -28.29 -36.61
CA LEU A 655 -16.56 -29.61 -35.98
C LEU A 655 -15.75 -30.66 -36.74
N ARG A 656 -15.59 -30.52 -38.06
CA ARG A 656 -14.70 -31.36 -38.88
C ARG A 656 -13.23 -31.36 -38.39
N ARG A 657 -12.80 -30.30 -37.70
CA ARG A 657 -11.43 -30.16 -37.16
C ARG A 657 -11.31 -30.55 -35.68
N LEU A 658 -12.41 -30.89 -35.02
CA LEU A 658 -12.49 -31.16 -33.58
C LEU A 658 -12.84 -32.63 -33.28
N PRO A 659 -12.49 -33.16 -32.09
CA PRO A 659 -12.83 -34.54 -31.72
C PRO A 659 -14.34 -34.72 -31.53
N VAL A 660 -14.87 -35.86 -31.98
CA VAL A 660 -16.33 -36.18 -32.01
C VAL A 660 -17.01 -36.06 -30.64
N LYS A 661 -16.34 -36.49 -29.57
CA LYS A 661 -16.88 -36.46 -28.20
C LYS A 661 -16.49 -35.18 -27.44
N ILE A 662 -17.42 -34.66 -26.66
CA ILE A 662 -17.21 -33.52 -25.75
C ILE A 662 -16.35 -33.98 -24.55
N ALA A 663 -15.42 -33.13 -24.11
CA ALA A 663 -14.65 -33.30 -22.86
C ALA A 663 -13.79 -34.58 -22.71
N GLN A 664 -13.03 -34.98 -23.75
CA GLN A 664 -12.17 -36.19 -23.69
C GLN A 664 -10.98 -36.11 -22.71
N ARG A 665 -10.45 -34.91 -22.40
CA ARG A 665 -9.27 -34.75 -21.52
C ARG A 665 -9.55 -34.16 -20.14
N ASN A 666 -10.60 -33.36 -19.99
CA ASN A 666 -10.94 -32.66 -18.74
C ASN A 666 -12.40 -32.93 -18.40
N LYS A 667 -12.69 -34.03 -17.68
CA LYS A 667 -14.04 -34.28 -17.17
C LYS A 667 -14.43 -33.14 -16.21
N PRO A 668 -15.69 -32.66 -16.21
CA PRO A 668 -16.13 -31.65 -15.25
C PRO A 668 -15.98 -32.19 -13.83
N THR A 669 -15.16 -31.54 -13.01
CA THR A 669 -14.88 -31.98 -11.63
C THR A 669 -16.09 -31.81 -10.70
N HIS A 670 -16.99 -30.86 -11.01
CA HIS A 670 -18.18 -30.56 -10.21
C HIS A 670 -19.43 -30.36 -11.09
N ARG A 671 -19.98 -31.46 -11.62
CA ARG A 671 -21.16 -31.42 -12.51
C ARG A 671 -22.39 -30.83 -11.81
N GLY A 672 -22.64 -31.20 -10.55
CA GLY A 672 -23.78 -30.70 -9.77
C GLY A 672 -23.74 -29.19 -9.56
N LEU A 673 -22.58 -28.62 -9.17
CA LEU A 673 -22.44 -27.18 -8.98
C LEU A 673 -22.62 -26.38 -10.29
N ARG A 674 -22.19 -26.93 -11.43
CA ARG A 674 -22.42 -26.30 -12.73
C ARG A 674 -23.89 -26.34 -13.13
N ALA A 675 -24.55 -27.47 -12.90
CA ALA A 675 -25.99 -27.60 -13.13
C ALA A 675 -26.75 -26.62 -12.23
N LEU A 676 -26.43 -26.55 -10.94
CA LEU A 676 -27.02 -25.60 -10.00
C LEU A 676 -26.85 -24.16 -10.47
N ALA A 677 -25.63 -23.76 -10.88
CA ALA A 677 -25.39 -22.41 -11.40
C ALA A 677 -26.23 -22.12 -12.65
N GLY A 678 -26.27 -23.05 -13.61
CA GLY A 678 -27.07 -22.91 -14.83
C GLY A 678 -28.58 -22.82 -14.55
N ILE A 679 -29.10 -23.70 -13.69
CA ILE A 679 -30.51 -23.71 -13.26
C ILE A 679 -30.84 -22.39 -12.55
N SER A 680 -29.98 -21.95 -11.63
CA SER A 680 -30.20 -20.70 -10.89
C SER A 680 -30.27 -19.49 -11.81
N VAL A 681 -29.40 -19.43 -12.83
CA VAL A 681 -29.43 -18.37 -13.85
C VAL A 681 -30.70 -18.47 -14.70
N GLY A 682 -31.10 -19.67 -15.12
CA GLY A 682 -32.33 -19.88 -15.90
C GLY A 682 -33.58 -19.46 -15.14
N VAL A 683 -33.71 -19.87 -13.87
CA VAL A 683 -34.81 -19.45 -12.99
C VAL A 683 -34.78 -17.94 -12.76
N MET A 684 -33.60 -17.36 -12.51
CA MET A 684 -33.45 -15.91 -12.35
C MET A 684 -33.94 -15.15 -13.58
N MET A 685 -33.52 -15.56 -14.78
CA MET A 685 -33.94 -14.94 -16.04
C MET A 685 -35.45 -15.09 -16.27
N ALA A 686 -36.04 -16.23 -15.92
CA ALA A 686 -37.48 -16.42 -16.00
C ALA A 686 -38.23 -15.46 -15.07
N VAL A 687 -37.79 -15.31 -13.82
CA VAL A 687 -38.39 -14.37 -12.86
C VAL A 687 -38.22 -12.92 -13.31
N VAL A 688 -37.02 -12.56 -13.79
CA VAL A 688 -36.76 -11.22 -14.37
C VAL A 688 -37.69 -10.95 -15.54
N ALA A 689 -37.88 -11.92 -16.45
CA ALA A 689 -38.79 -11.77 -17.58
C ALA A 689 -40.25 -11.56 -17.12
N VAL A 690 -40.72 -12.33 -16.13
CA VAL A 690 -42.08 -12.18 -15.57
C VAL A 690 -42.27 -10.80 -14.94
N ILE A 691 -41.32 -10.34 -14.12
CA ILE A 691 -41.36 -9.00 -13.51
C ILE A 691 -41.32 -7.91 -14.58
N ALA A 692 -40.44 -8.04 -15.58
CA ALA A 692 -40.30 -7.06 -16.66
C ALA A 692 -41.60 -6.95 -17.48
N MET A 693 -42.24 -8.07 -17.80
CA MET A 693 -43.53 -8.08 -18.49
C MET A 693 -44.64 -7.42 -17.65
N GLY A 694 -44.67 -7.69 -16.34
CA GLY A 694 -45.62 -7.07 -15.41
C GLY A 694 -45.38 -5.58 -15.13
N SER A 695 -44.19 -5.06 -15.46
CA SER A 695 -43.81 -3.67 -15.21
C SER A 695 -44.18 -2.67 -16.32
N ARG A 696 -44.85 -3.12 -17.39
CA ARG A 696 -45.34 -2.26 -18.48
C ARG A 696 -46.59 -1.50 -18.03
N THR A 697 -46.40 -0.35 -17.38
CA THR A 697 -47.49 0.48 -16.85
C THR A 697 -47.87 1.67 -17.72
N GLU A 698 -46.99 2.07 -18.65
CA GLU A 698 -47.21 3.20 -19.57
C GLU A 698 -47.66 2.72 -20.96
N PRO A 699 -48.44 3.53 -21.71
CA PRO A 699 -48.80 3.24 -23.09
C PRO A 699 -47.57 2.99 -23.96
N SER A 700 -47.63 1.95 -24.80
CA SER A 700 -46.51 1.60 -25.68
C SER A 700 -46.48 2.52 -26.90
N ILE A 701 -45.28 2.97 -27.29
CA ILE A 701 -45.07 3.65 -28.58
C ILE A 701 -45.37 2.75 -29.79
N ALA A 702 -45.62 1.45 -29.56
CA ALA A 702 -45.86 0.49 -30.62
C ALA A 702 -47.06 0.83 -31.52
N GLU A 703 -48.06 1.51 -30.98
CA GLU A 703 -49.27 1.92 -31.70
C GLU A 703 -48.99 2.99 -32.76
N GLN A 704 -47.91 3.76 -32.60
CA GLN A 704 -47.54 4.85 -33.51
C GLN A 704 -46.62 4.38 -34.65
N TRP A 705 -46.00 3.19 -34.53
CA TRP A 705 -45.03 2.70 -35.53
C TRP A 705 -45.60 2.52 -36.94
N PRO A 706 -46.83 2.00 -37.16
CA PRO A 706 -47.37 1.84 -38.51
C PRO A 706 -47.54 3.17 -39.25
N GLU A 707 -48.03 4.20 -38.57
CA GLU A 707 -48.20 5.55 -39.12
C GLU A 707 -46.84 6.19 -39.40
N MET A 708 -45.91 6.15 -38.43
CA MET A 708 -44.55 6.66 -38.62
C MET A 708 -43.80 5.96 -39.76
N ALA A 709 -43.99 4.65 -39.93
CA ALA A 709 -43.36 3.89 -41.00
C ALA A 709 -43.93 4.26 -42.38
N LEU A 710 -45.25 4.44 -42.48
CA LEU A 710 -45.91 4.77 -43.75
C LEU A 710 -45.70 6.24 -44.14
N GLU A 711 -45.90 7.17 -43.21
CA GLU A 711 -45.84 8.62 -43.50
C GLU A 711 -44.40 9.15 -43.45
N GLY A 712 -43.60 8.71 -42.47
CA GLY A 712 -42.23 9.18 -42.29
C GLY A 712 -41.20 8.36 -43.07
N GLY A 713 -41.36 7.03 -43.11
CA GLY A 713 -40.44 6.13 -43.79
C GLY A 713 -40.86 5.69 -45.20
N HIS A 714 -42.10 6.00 -45.62
CA HIS A 714 -42.67 5.66 -46.93
C HIS A 714 -42.74 4.16 -47.27
N GLY A 715 -42.80 3.29 -46.26
CA GLY A 715 -42.84 1.83 -46.44
C GLY A 715 -43.93 1.15 -45.63
N GLN A 716 -44.47 0.05 -46.17
CA GLN A 716 -45.49 -0.76 -45.50
C GLN A 716 -44.89 -1.76 -44.51
N ASN A 717 -43.62 -2.15 -44.67
CA ASN A 717 -42.95 -3.02 -43.72
C ASN A 717 -42.38 -2.20 -42.55
N VAL A 718 -43.15 -2.11 -41.48
CA VAL A 718 -42.79 -1.38 -40.26
C VAL A 718 -41.43 -1.82 -39.70
N VAL A 719 -41.10 -3.12 -39.70
CA VAL A 719 -39.85 -3.62 -39.12
C VAL A 719 -38.65 -3.14 -39.95
N ASN A 720 -38.70 -3.32 -41.26
CA ASN A 720 -37.58 -2.93 -42.12
C ASN A 720 -37.41 -1.40 -42.16
N VAL A 721 -38.50 -0.63 -42.23
CA VAL A 721 -38.48 0.84 -42.17
C VAL A 721 -37.88 1.34 -40.85
N VAL A 722 -38.22 0.71 -39.73
CA VAL A 722 -37.60 1.04 -38.44
C VAL A 722 -36.10 0.77 -38.46
N LEU A 723 -35.64 -0.34 -39.04
CA LEU A 723 -34.22 -0.68 -39.08
C LEU A 723 -33.42 0.24 -40.01
N VAL A 724 -33.95 0.61 -41.18
CA VAL A 724 -33.18 1.32 -42.21
C VAL A 724 -33.41 2.83 -42.26
N ASP A 725 -34.55 3.32 -41.79
CA ASP A 725 -34.90 4.75 -41.85
C ASP A 725 -34.97 5.37 -40.46
N ILE A 726 -35.82 4.85 -39.57
CA ILE A 726 -36.10 5.51 -38.27
C ILE A 726 -34.98 5.29 -37.25
N ARG A 727 -34.44 4.06 -37.18
CA ARG A 727 -33.33 3.65 -36.28
C ARG A 727 -32.13 3.13 -37.07
N ALA A 728 -31.85 3.75 -38.22
CA ALA A 728 -30.75 3.41 -39.14
C ALA A 728 -29.37 3.26 -38.45
N TRP A 729 -29.13 4.02 -37.38
CA TRP A 729 -27.87 3.96 -36.62
C TRP A 729 -27.62 2.61 -35.94
N ASP A 730 -28.67 1.90 -35.50
CA ASP A 730 -28.54 0.56 -34.92
C ASP A 730 -28.04 -0.42 -35.98
N THR A 731 -28.66 -0.41 -37.16
CA THR A 731 -28.28 -1.27 -38.29
C THR A 731 -26.88 -0.93 -38.83
N LEU A 732 -26.48 0.35 -38.85
CA LEU A 732 -25.10 0.73 -39.17
C LEU A 732 -24.10 0.14 -38.17
N GLY A 733 -24.43 0.15 -36.88
CA GLY A 733 -23.62 -0.47 -35.82
C GLY A 733 -23.48 -1.99 -35.98
N GLU A 734 -24.59 -2.67 -36.29
CA GLU A 734 -24.60 -4.11 -36.54
C GLU A 734 -23.75 -4.51 -37.76
N ILE A 735 -23.90 -3.79 -38.88
CA ILE A 735 -23.09 -4.03 -40.09
C ILE A 735 -21.61 -3.78 -39.80
N SER A 736 -21.28 -2.73 -39.05
CA SER A 736 -19.91 -2.42 -38.63
C SER A 736 -19.32 -3.56 -37.78
N LEU A 737 -20.11 -4.14 -36.87
CA LEU A 737 -19.71 -5.32 -36.09
C LEU A 737 -19.45 -6.53 -37.00
N LEU A 738 -20.31 -6.80 -37.98
CA LEU A 738 -20.10 -7.90 -38.93
C LEU A 738 -18.81 -7.71 -39.74
N VAL A 739 -18.52 -6.49 -40.20
CA VAL A 739 -17.26 -6.16 -40.88
C VAL A 739 -16.06 -6.38 -39.96
N ALA A 740 -16.16 -5.96 -38.69
CA ALA A 740 -15.10 -6.16 -37.70
C ALA A 740 -14.87 -7.66 -37.39
N VAL A 741 -15.94 -8.44 -37.20
CA VAL A 741 -15.86 -9.89 -36.98
C VAL A 741 -15.28 -10.58 -38.20
N ALA A 742 -15.74 -10.26 -39.41
CA ALA A 742 -15.22 -10.83 -40.65
C ALA A 742 -13.73 -10.52 -40.82
N THR A 743 -13.32 -9.27 -40.59
CA THR A 743 -11.92 -8.83 -40.65
C THR A 743 -11.07 -9.51 -39.58
N GLY A 744 -11.58 -9.65 -38.35
CA GLY A 744 -10.91 -10.34 -37.25
C GLY A 744 -10.70 -11.83 -37.52
N VAL A 745 -11.73 -12.51 -38.04
CA VAL A 745 -11.64 -13.92 -38.47
C VAL A 745 -10.63 -14.05 -39.61
N ALA A 746 -10.69 -13.18 -40.62
CA ALA A 746 -9.72 -13.18 -41.72
C ALA A 746 -8.29 -12.98 -41.21
N SER A 747 -8.04 -11.98 -40.35
CA SER A 747 -6.75 -11.71 -39.73
C SER A 747 -6.19 -12.92 -38.97
N LEU A 748 -7.00 -13.55 -38.10
CA LEU A 748 -6.59 -14.74 -37.34
C LEU A 748 -6.21 -15.91 -38.26
N LEU A 749 -6.94 -16.10 -39.35
CA LEU A 749 -6.62 -17.12 -40.36
C LEU A 749 -5.31 -16.81 -41.12
N PHE A 750 -5.05 -15.54 -41.43
CA PHE A 750 -3.82 -15.14 -42.12
C PHE A 750 -2.57 -15.17 -41.22
N VAL A 751 -2.69 -14.79 -39.95
CA VAL A 751 -1.56 -14.80 -38.98
C VAL A 751 -1.11 -16.21 -38.66
N THR A 752 -2.04 -17.14 -38.45
CA THR A 752 -1.73 -18.56 -38.19
C THR A 752 -1.12 -19.29 -39.39
N GLY A 753 -1.20 -18.71 -40.60
CA GLY A 753 -0.51 -19.20 -41.80
C GLY A 753 0.94 -18.70 -41.96
N ARG A 754 1.34 -17.61 -41.28
CA ARG A 754 2.69 -17.03 -41.34
C ARG A 754 3.66 -17.64 -40.33
N GLU A 755 3.17 -18.04 -39.16
CA GLU A 755 3.93 -18.86 -38.23
C GLU A 755 3.83 -20.32 -38.68
N GLY A 756 4.74 -20.71 -39.58
CA GLY A 756 4.88 -22.10 -40.03
C GLY A 756 4.80 -23.05 -38.83
N ALA A 757 3.99 -24.11 -38.98
CA ALA A 757 3.71 -25.08 -37.93
C ALA A 757 4.98 -25.39 -37.11
N LEU A 758 5.05 -24.88 -35.87
CA LEU A 758 6.13 -25.19 -34.94
C LEU A 758 6.40 -26.70 -35.00
N PRO A 759 7.66 -27.15 -35.19
CA PRO A 759 7.97 -28.55 -35.40
C PRO A 759 7.34 -29.36 -34.28
N ARG A 760 6.31 -30.14 -34.62
CA ARG A 760 5.76 -31.12 -33.68
C ARG A 760 6.88 -32.11 -33.43
N LEU A 761 7.61 -31.94 -32.33
CA LEU A 761 8.54 -32.94 -31.80
C LEU A 761 7.81 -34.29 -31.83
N GLN A 762 8.19 -35.13 -32.79
CA GLN A 762 7.55 -36.40 -33.08
C GLN A 762 7.82 -37.32 -31.89
N ARG A 763 6.93 -37.27 -30.91
CA ARG A 763 7.00 -38.04 -29.66
C ARG A 763 6.61 -39.51 -29.88
N ARG A 764 6.95 -40.09 -31.04
CA ARG A 764 6.56 -41.44 -31.46
C ARG A 764 7.71 -42.44 -31.60
N GLY A 765 8.95 -42.06 -31.27
CA GLY A 765 10.10 -42.98 -31.24
C GLY A 765 10.61 -43.40 -29.86
N ARG A 766 10.33 -42.64 -28.78
CA ARG A 766 10.99 -42.88 -27.47
C ARG A 766 10.35 -43.97 -26.60
N ARG A 767 9.09 -44.34 -26.84
CA ARG A 767 8.39 -45.39 -26.05
C ARG A 767 8.65 -46.82 -26.51
N SER A 768 9.00 -47.02 -27.78
CA SER A 768 9.38 -48.32 -28.35
C SER A 768 10.85 -48.66 -28.08
N ALA A 769 11.76 -47.68 -28.18
CA ALA A 769 13.17 -47.87 -27.87
C ALA A 769 13.43 -48.10 -26.35
N GLN A 770 12.64 -47.49 -25.45
CA GLN A 770 12.75 -47.73 -24.01
C GLN A 770 12.25 -49.13 -23.58
N ARG A 771 11.27 -49.70 -24.28
CA ARG A 771 10.79 -51.07 -23.99
C ARG A 771 11.73 -52.15 -24.51
N ALA A 772 12.44 -51.90 -25.61
CA ALA A 772 13.43 -52.84 -26.14
C ALA A 772 14.76 -52.80 -25.35
N ARG A 773 15.14 -51.66 -24.76
CA ARG A 773 16.32 -51.56 -23.87
C ARG A 773 16.06 -52.02 -22.43
N ALA A 774 14.83 -51.90 -21.92
CA ALA A 774 14.49 -52.36 -20.57
C ALA A 774 14.39 -53.89 -20.42
N ALA A 775 14.44 -54.65 -21.52
CA ALA A 775 14.37 -56.11 -21.53
C ALA A 775 15.75 -56.80 -21.66
N ARG A 776 16.86 -56.05 -21.67
CA ARG A 776 18.21 -56.58 -21.95
C ARG A 776 19.33 -56.02 -21.06
N SER A 777 19.07 -55.82 -19.77
CA SER A 777 20.17 -55.64 -18.79
C SER A 777 19.67 -55.82 -17.35
N VAL A 778 19.47 -57.07 -16.94
CA VAL A 778 19.75 -57.49 -15.57
C VAL A 778 21.20 -57.94 -15.58
N GLN A 779 22.13 -57.07 -15.17
CA GLN A 779 23.40 -57.45 -14.55
C GLN A 779 24.21 -56.20 -14.16
N GLU A 780 24.44 -56.12 -12.85
CA GLU A 780 25.54 -55.48 -12.12
C GLU A 780 25.69 -53.96 -11.98
N PRO A 781 26.24 -53.52 -10.81
CA PRO A 781 26.31 -52.12 -10.38
C PRO A 781 27.65 -51.48 -10.78
N VAL A 782 27.77 -50.15 -10.72
CA VAL A 782 29.00 -49.40 -10.35
C VAL A 782 28.76 -47.88 -10.46
N ALA A 783 29.56 -47.18 -9.66
CA ALA A 783 29.52 -45.80 -9.18
C ALA A 783 29.86 -44.67 -10.18
N ALA A 784 29.82 -43.45 -9.60
CA ALA A 784 30.68 -42.29 -9.85
C ALA A 784 30.33 -41.28 -10.99
N GLN A 785 29.94 -40.09 -10.52
CA GLN A 785 30.50 -38.75 -10.81
C GLN A 785 30.99 -38.33 -12.22
N ALA A 786 30.61 -37.07 -12.52
CA ALA A 786 31.37 -35.99 -13.20
C ALA A 786 31.56 -36.09 -14.74
N VAL A 787 31.00 -35.14 -15.52
CA VAL A 787 31.56 -33.84 -15.98
C VAL A 787 32.70 -33.97 -17.00
N THR A 788 32.49 -33.37 -18.18
CA THR A 788 33.39 -32.78 -19.22
C THR A 788 32.96 -33.22 -20.64
N GLU A 789 32.60 -32.30 -21.56
CA GLU A 789 33.49 -31.54 -22.48
C GLU A 789 34.21 -32.51 -23.46
N ILE A 790 34.23 -32.45 -24.80
CA ILE A 790 34.42 -31.45 -25.89
C ILE A 790 34.01 -32.25 -27.19
N GLY A 791 33.39 -31.69 -28.25
CA GLY A 791 34.03 -30.93 -29.33
C GLY A 791 34.96 -31.79 -30.23
N GLU A 792 34.93 -31.54 -31.55
CA GLU A 792 35.84 -32.03 -32.61
C GLU A 792 35.63 -33.47 -33.11
N SER A 793 35.08 -33.74 -34.31
CA SER A 793 35.47 -33.43 -35.71
C SER A 793 36.57 -34.35 -36.28
N SER A 794 36.19 -35.22 -37.22
CA SER A 794 37.01 -35.81 -38.31
C SER A 794 36.12 -36.75 -39.16
N PHE A 795 35.90 -36.48 -40.44
CA PHE A 795 36.68 -36.90 -41.63
C PHE A 795 36.26 -38.27 -42.22
N ASP A 796 35.49 -38.19 -43.33
CA ASP A 796 35.59 -38.84 -44.65
C ASP A 796 35.68 -40.36 -44.94
N LEU A 797 35.17 -40.64 -46.16
CA LEU A 797 35.27 -41.80 -47.10
C LEU A 797 34.18 -42.89 -46.94
N PHE A 798 33.31 -43.18 -47.92
CA PHE A 798 33.49 -43.39 -49.37
C PHE A 798 32.30 -42.93 -50.25
N GLY A 799 32.59 -42.63 -51.54
CA GLY A 799 31.66 -42.38 -52.66
C GLY A 799 30.82 -43.62 -53.08
N ASP A 800 29.91 -43.56 -54.05
CA ASP A 800 30.10 -43.04 -55.41
C ASP A 800 28.77 -42.73 -56.16
N GLU A 801 28.92 -41.91 -57.21
CA GLU A 801 28.15 -41.86 -58.48
C GLU A 801 26.94 -40.90 -58.72
N PRO A 802 26.80 -40.35 -59.97
CA PRO A 802 26.97 -38.90 -60.20
C PRO A 802 25.89 -38.33 -61.19
N PRO A 803 26.10 -37.30 -62.05
CA PRO A 803 25.21 -36.12 -62.05
C PRO A 803 24.59 -35.77 -63.43
N VAL A 804 23.49 -35.01 -63.46
CA VAL A 804 23.12 -34.21 -64.67
C VAL A 804 22.47 -32.87 -64.27
N SER A 805 22.97 -31.81 -64.90
CA SER A 805 22.57 -30.40 -64.88
C SER A 805 21.32 -30.13 -65.73
N LEU A 806 20.50 -29.12 -65.43
CA LEU A 806 20.46 -27.73 -65.94
C LEU A 806 19.03 -27.24 -65.54
N SER A 807 18.62 -25.99 -65.38
CA SER A 807 19.12 -24.60 -65.40
C SER A 807 17.96 -23.75 -64.85
N ASP A 808 18.25 -22.55 -64.32
CA ASP A 808 17.52 -21.26 -64.43
C ASP A 808 16.00 -21.24 -64.74
N ALA A 809 15.15 -20.31 -64.32
CA ALA A 809 15.13 -19.12 -63.47
C ALA A 809 13.68 -18.58 -63.67
N ASP A 810 13.26 -17.62 -62.83
CA ASP A 810 12.15 -16.69 -63.05
C ASP A 810 10.68 -17.10 -62.79
N ALA A 811 10.26 -16.66 -61.60
CA ALA A 811 9.22 -15.64 -61.41
C ALA A 811 7.81 -15.86 -62.00
N ALA A 812 6.87 -16.22 -61.13
CA ALA A 812 5.75 -15.34 -60.77
C ALA A 812 4.96 -15.91 -59.58
N PRO A 813 4.58 -15.09 -58.58
CA PRO A 813 3.61 -15.49 -57.57
C PRO A 813 2.24 -15.43 -58.22
N THR A 814 1.80 -16.52 -58.85
CA THR A 814 0.39 -16.64 -59.22
C THR A 814 -0.39 -16.80 -57.93
N ARG A 815 -0.95 -15.67 -57.50
CA ARG A 815 -1.98 -15.51 -56.48
C ARG A 815 -2.72 -16.82 -56.28
N ARG A 816 -2.49 -17.48 -55.15
CA ARG A 816 -3.37 -18.55 -54.66
C ARG A 816 -4.77 -17.96 -54.65
N SER A 817 -5.55 -18.28 -55.67
CA SER A 817 -6.96 -17.95 -55.75
C SER A 817 -7.63 -18.70 -54.61
N TYR A 818 -8.15 -17.95 -53.64
CA TYR A 818 -8.79 -18.49 -52.44
C TYR A 818 -10.14 -19.18 -52.74
N LEU A 819 -10.52 -19.31 -54.01
CA LEU A 819 -11.83 -19.80 -54.47
C LEU A 819 -11.69 -20.84 -55.61
N LEU A 820 -10.97 -21.94 -55.38
CA LEU A 820 -10.99 -23.12 -56.26
C LEU A 820 -10.84 -24.41 -55.44
N ALA A 821 -11.98 -24.93 -54.96
CA ALA A 821 -12.07 -26.22 -54.24
C ALA A 821 -12.05 -27.46 -55.17
N GLY A 822 -11.70 -27.29 -56.45
CA GLY A 822 -11.88 -28.34 -57.46
C GLY A 822 -10.82 -29.45 -57.48
N ARG A 823 -9.67 -29.31 -56.79
CA ARG A 823 -8.50 -30.21 -56.98
C ARG A 823 -7.98 -30.95 -55.76
N THR A 824 -8.65 -30.89 -54.60
CA THR A 824 -8.14 -31.51 -53.34
C THR A 824 -8.94 -32.71 -52.82
N LEU A 825 -9.99 -33.16 -53.53
CA LEU A 825 -10.79 -34.35 -53.18
C LEU A 825 -10.74 -35.37 -54.33
N THR A 826 -10.42 -36.63 -54.01
CA THR A 826 -10.51 -37.75 -54.96
C THR A 826 -11.95 -37.84 -55.50
N PRO A 827 -12.13 -38.11 -56.80
CA PRO A 827 -13.46 -38.15 -57.44
C PRO A 827 -14.46 -39.07 -56.73
N GLU A 828 -13.99 -40.16 -56.10
CA GLU A 828 -14.87 -41.13 -55.41
C GLU A 828 -15.57 -40.57 -54.17
N ASN A 829 -15.08 -39.47 -53.59
CA ASN A 829 -15.63 -38.87 -52.38
C ASN A 829 -16.53 -37.65 -52.67
N ARG A 830 -16.83 -37.36 -53.94
CA ARG A 830 -17.69 -36.25 -54.36
C ARG A 830 -19.15 -36.71 -54.43
N SER A 831 -20.03 -36.06 -53.68
CA SER A 831 -21.47 -36.27 -53.81
C SER A 831 -21.97 -35.57 -55.08
N ILE A 832 -22.18 -36.35 -56.14
CA ILE A 832 -22.75 -35.86 -57.42
C ILE A 832 -24.13 -35.23 -57.19
N LEU A 833 -24.92 -35.81 -56.29
CA LEU A 833 -26.25 -35.30 -55.95
C LEU A 833 -26.19 -33.92 -55.30
N LEU A 834 -25.26 -33.69 -54.37
CA LEU A 834 -25.07 -32.37 -53.76
C LEU A 834 -24.57 -31.36 -54.80
N GLU A 835 -23.62 -31.74 -55.66
CA GLU A 835 -23.07 -30.86 -56.69
C GLU A 835 -24.13 -30.40 -57.70
N VAL A 836 -24.98 -31.32 -58.17
CA VAL A 836 -26.08 -31.01 -59.08
C VAL A 836 -27.11 -30.12 -58.39
N LEU A 837 -27.50 -30.46 -57.16
CA LEU A 837 -28.50 -29.72 -56.40
C LEU A 837 -28.04 -28.30 -56.05
N VAL A 838 -26.80 -28.13 -55.61
CA VAL A 838 -26.22 -26.81 -55.31
C VAL A 838 -26.12 -25.95 -56.57
N ARG A 839 -25.68 -26.52 -57.71
CA ARG A 839 -25.64 -25.79 -59.00
C ARG A 839 -27.02 -25.34 -59.45
N ALA A 840 -28.03 -26.20 -59.27
CA ALA A 840 -29.41 -25.90 -59.59
C ALA A 840 -30.01 -24.82 -58.67
N LEU A 841 -29.71 -24.87 -57.37
CA LEU A 841 -30.27 -23.95 -56.36
C LEU A 841 -29.52 -22.62 -56.25
N PHE A 842 -28.25 -22.54 -56.69
CA PHE A 842 -27.43 -21.35 -56.53
C PHE A 842 -28.04 -20.11 -57.20
N HIS A 843 -28.40 -20.20 -58.49
CA HIS A 843 -28.94 -19.07 -59.23
C HIS A 843 -30.33 -18.64 -58.70
N PRO A 844 -31.28 -19.56 -58.46
CA PRO A 844 -32.53 -19.23 -57.77
C PRO A 844 -32.31 -18.56 -56.41
N ALA A 845 -31.40 -19.05 -55.58
CA ALA A 845 -31.13 -18.46 -54.26
C ALA A 845 -30.56 -17.03 -54.37
N MET A 846 -29.69 -16.76 -55.35
CA MET A 846 -29.20 -15.40 -55.61
C MET A 846 -30.30 -14.46 -56.11
N VAL A 847 -31.21 -14.95 -56.97
CA VAL A 847 -32.37 -14.17 -57.42
C VAL A 847 -33.31 -13.86 -56.26
N VAL A 848 -33.58 -14.84 -55.40
CA VAL A 848 -34.41 -14.63 -54.19
C VAL A 848 -33.73 -13.67 -53.22
N SER A 849 -32.40 -13.71 -53.08
CA SER A 849 -31.64 -12.76 -52.26
C SER A 849 -31.81 -11.31 -52.74
N VAL A 850 -31.70 -11.09 -54.04
CA VAL A 850 -31.94 -9.77 -54.66
C VAL A 850 -33.40 -9.35 -54.50
N TYR A 851 -34.34 -10.28 -54.70
CA TYR A 851 -35.76 -10.03 -54.47
C TYR A 851 -36.04 -9.57 -53.03
N LEU A 852 -35.49 -10.27 -52.03
CA LEU A 852 -35.64 -9.91 -50.62
C LEU A 852 -35.07 -8.52 -50.31
N LEU A 853 -33.96 -8.14 -50.96
CA LEU A 853 -33.38 -6.80 -50.83
C LEU A 853 -34.33 -5.71 -51.34
N PHE A 854 -34.94 -5.90 -52.51
CA PHE A 854 -35.80 -4.89 -53.14
C PHE A 854 -37.21 -4.82 -52.54
N VAL A 855 -37.76 -5.94 -52.09
CA VAL A 855 -39.13 -5.99 -51.56
C VAL A 855 -39.21 -5.60 -50.07
N GLY A 856 -38.08 -5.58 -49.36
CA GLY A 856 -38.03 -5.40 -47.91
C GLY A 856 -38.73 -4.17 -47.34
N HIS A 857 -38.90 -3.10 -48.12
CA HIS A 857 -39.60 -1.90 -47.67
C HIS A 857 -41.14 -2.07 -47.58
N ASN A 858 -41.70 -3.06 -48.27
CA ASN A 858 -43.15 -3.28 -48.34
C ASN A 858 -43.61 -4.70 -48.02
N ALA A 859 -42.71 -5.69 -48.04
CA ALA A 859 -43.02 -7.04 -47.60
C ALA A 859 -41.86 -7.63 -46.78
N PRO A 860 -42.05 -8.81 -46.15
CA PRO A 860 -41.01 -9.42 -45.34
C PRO A 860 -39.73 -9.66 -46.14
N GLY A 861 -38.59 -9.18 -45.64
CA GLY A 861 -37.31 -9.15 -46.33
C GLY A 861 -36.39 -8.05 -45.80
N GLY A 862 -35.56 -7.51 -46.70
CA GLY A 862 -34.58 -6.46 -46.38
C GLY A 862 -33.14 -6.90 -46.61
N GLY A 863 -32.22 -5.96 -46.39
CA GLY A 863 -30.80 -6.14 -46.71
C GLY A 863 -30.12 -7.26 -45.91
N PHE A 864 -30.53 -7.49 -44.66
CA PHE A 864 -29.95 -8.52 -43.82
C PHE A 864 -30.33 -9.95 -44.26
N ALA A 865 -31.64 -10.20 -44.49
CA ALA A 865 -32.13 -11.48 -44.99
C ALA A 865 -31.60 -11.78 -46.39
N GLY A 866 -31.60 -10.78 -47.29
CA GLY A 866 -30.98 -10.88 -48.61
C GLY A 866 -29.49 -11.24 -48.53
N GLY A 867 -28.73 -10.54 -47.69
CA GLY A 867 -27.30 -10.77 -47.48
C GLY A 867 -26.97 -12.17 -46.93
N LEU A 868 -27.73 -12.65 -45.93
CA LEU A 868 -27.55 -13.99 -45.38
C LEU A 868 -27.88 -15.09 -46.40
N LEU A 869 -28.94 -14.93 -47.19
CA LEU A 869 -29.31 -15.89 -48.22
C LEU A 869 -28.24 -15.99 -49.32
N ALA A 870 -27.71 -14.85 -49.78
CA ALA A 870 -26.57 -14.83 -50.71
C ALA A 870 -25.33 -15.48 -50.10
N GLY A 871 -25.02 -15.15 -48.84
CA GLY A 871 -23.91 -15.78 -48.10
C GLY A 871 -24.06 -17.30 -48.02
N LEU A 872 -25.25 -17.80 -47.73
CA LEU A 872 -25.54 -19.22 -47.66
C LEU A 872 -25.44 -19.91 -49.03
N ALA A 873 -25.90 -19.27 -50.10
CA ALA A 873 -25.74 -19.76 -51.47
C ALA A 873 -24.25 -19.87 -51.87
N LEU A 874 -23.44 -18.87 -51.50
CA LEU A 874 -21.99 -18.89 -51.72
C LEU A 874 -21.29 -19.98 -50.91
N VAL A 875 -21.67 -20.18 -49.65
CA VAL A 875 -21.13 -21.25 -48.80
C VAL A 875 -21.54 -22.62 -49.33
N ALA A 876 -22.80 -22.79 -49.74
CA ALA A 876 -23.28 -24.04 -50.34
C ALA A 876 -22.52 -24.38 -51.62
N ARG A 877 -22.18 -23.38 -52.44
CA ARG A 877 -21.34 -23.53 -53.64
C ARG A 877 -19.87 -23.85 -53.32
N TYR A 878 -19.39 -23.47 -52.14
CA TYR A 878 -18.04 -23.78 -51.67
C TYR A 878 -17.92 -25.22 -51.14
N LEU A 879 -18.95 -25.70 -50.41
CA LEU A 879 -19.06 -27.06 -49.89
C LEU A 879 -19.17 -28.09 -51.01
#